data_AF-A0A8J4SIS1-F1
#
_entry.id   AF-A0A8J4SIS1-F1
#
_cell.length_a   1.000
_cell.length_b   1.000
_cell.length_c   1.000
_cell.angle_alpha   90.00
_cell.angle_beta   90.00
_cell.angle_gamma   90.00
#
_symmetry.space_group_name_H-M   'P 1'
#
loop_
_entity.id
_entity.type
_entity.pdbx_description
1 polymer ?
#
loop_
_entity_poly.entity_id
_entity_poly.type
_entity_poly.pdbx_seq_one_letter_code
_entity_poly.pdbx_strand_id
1 'polypeptide(L)'
;MRNRYSPAVQTLAAEHGLNLQNIQGSGAGGRITRKDVLAYVAQGGNTSAVPAESSVSGQHAPSGVPSSSPFSGLNRSVGETGPSTAESIPAADAGVPVRHSGIHLTESPKIPQIEVEGGGQGRSEYFIDVTPVRNAIARNMRQSVSEIPHAWTMIEVDVTNLVMLRNKLKDEFKRKEGINLTYLSFMMKGVVNAIKDYPIMNSVWAVDKIIVKRDINLSMAVGTEDSVLTPVIKHADQRNIAGLAREVDELARKTREGTLKLDHMQGGTFTVNNTGSFGSILSQPIINYPQAAILTFESIVKKPVVINDMIAAMNIETEGCGEIMSKPLDVVYIPMLDYEEAWNRQKAIVQQLDEGEGAEQMLLLQHPPTYTIGSQNHPEHLLLSEDELREQGISLFQIDRGGDITYHGPGQLVGYPLLVLGRDEALDLHGYLRCLEQMIIDYLADQGIEAGRKEGYTGVWIGDLKIAAIGVKFNRCKHRRGFVTSHGFAFNITSGIQHAGFQGIIPCGIEQYGVTSLEDITGKTYTVEQVAQDIVPYFNRIFPYEITWITEKEALLRLPMIKQQRVIDQFMELVQIDSETTHEQNISKVLKEQFTQLGLSVYEDDTMEKTGHGAGNLVITWEAEGAEEAAPIFFTCHMDTVTPGQGIKPELGEDGWIRSDGTTILGADDKAGIAALFEAIRAIQENNLPHGKIQFVITVGEESGLVGARAMNPKDIEAEFGYALDSNGAVGTICVAAPARAEIQMNIYGKSAHAGVNPEDGISAIQVAAKAIAAMKLGRIDDETTANIGKFQGGSALNVVCDFVQIEAEARSIVQEKVELQVAQMREALETTCRKYGATVEFRSEILYPAFGFHDEHEVVQLAQRAIRSLGLETRTFASGGGSDANIFNGFNIPTVNLAVGYEDIHTTKERIRAEDIVKLAQVVVAIIQETAASKK
;
A
#
# COMPACT_ATOMS: atom_id res chain seq x y z
N MET A 1 -3.77 19.22 -45.77
CA MET A 1 -3.22 18.22 -44.83
C MET A 1 -2.58 18.99 -43.67
N ARG A 2 -3.08 18.85 -42.43
CA ARG A 2 -2.46 19.49 -41.25
C ARG A 2 -1.35 18.57 -40.73
N ASN A 3 -0.10 19.04 -40.73
CA ASN A 3 1.03 18.28 -40.20
C ASN A 3 0.92 18.15 -38.68
N ARG A 4 0.73 16.93 -38.16
CA ARG A 4 0.84 16.62 -36.71
C ARG A 4 2.32 16.43 -36.37
N TYR A 5 2.86 17.25 -35.48
CA TYR A 5 4.23 17.17 -34.98
C TYR A 5 4.26 16.40 -33.65
N SER A 6 5.30 15.59 -33.40
CA SER A 6 5.45 14.92 -32.10
C SER A 6 5.89 15.91 -31.01
N PRO A 7 5.57 15.67 -29.72
CA PRO A 7 5.97 16.56 -28.63
C PRO A 7 7.48 16.84 -28.61
N ALA A 8 8.30 15.81 -28.81
CA ALA A 8 9.76 15.97 -28.88
C ALA A 8 10.24 16.88 -30.03
N VAL A 9 9.54 16.89 -31.17
CA VAL A 9 9.84 17.79 -32.31
C VAL A 9 9.38 19.22 -32.01
N GLN A 10 8.26 19.39 -31.30
CA GLN A 10 7.78 20.69 -30.84
C GLN A 10 8.72 21.31 -29.80
N THR A 11 9.17 20.53 -28.81
CA THR A 11 10.12 20.98 -27.79
C THR A 11 11.44 21.40 -28.43
N LEU A 12 12.00 20.57 -29.32
CA LEU A 12 13.28 20.87 -29.98
C LEU A 12 13.19 22.11 -30.89
N ALA A 13 12.06 22.31 -31.55
CA ALA A 13 11.83 23.51 -32.35
C ALA A 13 11.67 24.76 -31.49
N ALA A 14 11.01 24.65 -30.33
CA ALA A 14 10.88 25.75 -29.38
C ALA A 14 12.23 26.13 -28.76
N GLU A 15 13.06 25.15 -28.38
CA GLU A 15 14.42 25.37 -27.86
C GLU A 15 15.32 26.14 -28.84
N HIS A 16 15.13 25.92 -30.14
CA HIS A 16 15.90 26.58 -31.19
C HIS A 16 15.16 27.73 -31.91
N GLY A 17 13.98 28.13 -31.43
CA GLY A 17 13.19 29.23 -32.01
C GLY A 17 12.76 29.00 -33.47
N LEU A 18 12.57 27.75 -33.88
CA LEU A 18 12.29 27.37 -35.27
C LEU A 18 10.80 27.26 -35.57
N ASN A 19 10.40 27.76 -36.74
CA ASN A 19 9.08 27.45 -37.31
C ASN A 19 9.12 26.13 -38.08
N LEU A 20 8.45 25.11 -37.54
CA LEU A 20 8.37 23.76 -38.11
C LEU A 20 7.77 23.72 -39.52
N GLN A 21 7.01 24.73 -39.95
CA GLN A 21 6.49 24.78 -41.32
C GLN A 21 7.57 24.96 -42.39
N ASN A 22 8.75 25.46 -42.00
CA ASN A 22 9.88 25.69 -42.90
C ASN A 22 10.79 24.46 -43.05
N ILE A 23 10.47 23.36 -42.36
CA ILE A 23 11.29 22.16 -42.31
C ILE A 23 10.56 21.05 -43.08
N GLN A 24 11.22 20.50 -44.10
CA GLN A 24 10.67 19.39 -44.86
C GLN A 24 10.91 18.07 -44.13
N GLY A 25 9.84 17.33 -43.84
CA GLY A 25 9.91 16.10 -43.05
C GLY A 25 10.31 14.86 -43.84
N SER A 26 11.29 14.11 -43.35
CA SER A 26 11.78 12.88 -43.98
C SER A 26 11.08 11.60 -43.49
N GLY A 27 10.16 11.71 -42.53
CA GLY A 27 9.45 10.58 -41.92
C GLY A 27 8.30 10.06 -42.78
N ALA A 28 7.78 8.87 -42.44
CA ALA A 28 6.65 8.25 -43.14
C ALA A 28 5.45 9.21 -43.23
N GLY A 29 4.95 9.40 -44.47
CA GLY A 29 3.86 10.36 -44.75
C GLY A 29 4.28 11.84 -44.74
N GLY A 30 5.56 12.16 -44.89
CA GLY A 30 6.08 13.54 -44.89
C GLY A 30 6.24 14.16 -43.49
N ARG A 31 6.26 13.32 -42.45
CA ARG A 31 6.35 13.76 -41.06
C ARG A 31 7.75 14.31 -40.75
N ILE A 32 7.80 15.44 -40.04
CA ILE A 32 9.05 16.03 -39.56
C ILE A 32 9.59 15.21 -38.40
N THR A 33 10.83 14.76 -38.51
CA THR A 33 11.53 14.00 -37.48
C THR A 33 12.51 14.88 -36.72
N ARG A 34 13.00 14.41 -35.57
CA ARG A 34 14.05 15.10 -34.79
C ARG A 34 15.30 15.38 -35.63
N LYS A 35 15.65 14.47 -36.55
CA LYS A 35 16.80 14.61 -37.44
C LYS A 35 16.64 15.79 -38.41
N ASP A 36 15.42 16.02 -38.88
CA ASP A 36 15.12 17.11 -39.83
C ASP A 36 15.25 18.48 -39.16
N VAL A 37 14.78 18.59 -37.91
CA VAL A 37 14.92 19.82 -37.11
C VAL A 37 16.39 20.13 -36.84
N LEU A 38 17.17 19.15 -36.40
CA LEU A 38 18.61 19.35 -36.12
C LEU A 38 19.40 19.69 -37.39
N ALA A 39 19.06 19.08 -38.52
CA ALA A 39 19.67 19.41 -39.81
C ALA A 39 19.36 20.85 -40.24
N TYR A 40 18.14 21.32 -39.98
CA TYR A 40 17.72 22.69 -40.29
C TYR A 40 18.40 23.72 -39.37
N VAL A 41 18.57 23.41 -38.08
CA VAL A 41 19.39 24.23 -37.15
C VAL A 41 20.82 24.33 -37.65
N ALA A 42 21.43 23.22 -38.05
CA ALA A 42 22.80 23.17 -38.56
C ALA A 42 23.00 23.96 -39.86
N GLN A 43 21.92 24.27 -40.59
CA GLN A 43 21.93 25.06 -41.83
C GLN A 43 21.61 26.55 -41.62
N GLY A 44 21.49 27.03 -40.36
CA GLY A 44 21.41 28.45 -40.03
C GLY A 44 19.99 29.03 -39.94
N GLY A 45 19.06 28.31 -39.31
CA GLY A 45 17.63 28.65 -39.16
C GLY A 45 17.30 30.15 -39.03
N ASN A 46 16.58 30.67 -40.02
CA ASN A 46 16.33 32.10 -40.20
C ASN A 46 15.22 32.63 -39.26
N THR A 47 15.54 33.60 -38.39
CA THR A 47 14.61 34.36 -37.56
C THR A 47 14.33 35.73 -38.19
N SER A 48 13.06 36.12 -38.34
CA SER A 48 12.69 37.50 -38.66
C SER A 48 11.35 37.89 -38.07
N ALA A 49 11.32 39.12 -37.57
CA ALA A 49 10.44 39.71 -36.57
C ALA A 49 9.08 40.20 -37.09
N VAL A 50 8.16 40.42 -36.13
CA VAL A 50 6.85 41.06 -36.26
C VAL A 50 6.98 42.59 -36.33
N PRO A 51 6.08 43.29 -37.05
CA PRO A 51 5.56 44.57 -36.53
C PRO A 51 4.02 44.68 -36.54
N ALA A 52 3.54 45.61 -35.71
CA ALA A 52 2.16 45.83 -35.27
C ALA A 52 1.39 46.94 -36.03
N GLU A 53 0.07 46.96 -35.77
CA GLU A 53 -0.95 48.02 -35.91
C GLU A 53 -1.39 48.55 -37.29
N SER A 54 -2.71 48.50 -37.55
CA SER A 54 -3.61 49.68 -37.43
C SER A 54 -5.04 49.39 -37.95
N SER A 55 -5.97 50.17 -37.40
CA SER A 55 -7.43 50.16 -37.52
C SER A 55 -7.97 50.66 -38.88
N VAL A 56 -9.25 50.36 -39.18
CA VAL A 56 -10.35 51.33 -39.49
C VAL A 56 -11.53 50.63 -40.20
N SER A 57 -12.72 51.03 -39.77
CA SER A 57 -14.13 50.79 -40.15
C SER A 57 -14.52 50.55 -41.62
N GLY A 58 -15.67 49.88 -41.83
CA GLY A 58 -16.53 50.14 -42.98
C GLY A 58 -17.57 49.08 -43.35
N GLN A 59 -18.80 49.30 -42.88
CA GLN A 59 -20.12 48.77 -43.31
C GLN A 59 -20.23 48.14 -44.72
N HIS A 60 -21.00 47.03 -44.85
CA HIS A 60 -22.23 46.91 -45.67
C HIS A 60 -22.70 45.43 -45.79
N ALA A 61 -23.93 45.15 -45.33
CA ALA A 61 -24.83 44.16 -45.94
C ALA A 61 -25.54 44.85 -47.15
N PRO A 62 -26.26 44.19 -48.09
CA PRO A 62 -27.06 42.97 -47.87
C PRO A 62 -27.22 42.00 -49.08
N SER A 63 -28.09 41.00 -48.86
CA SER A 63 -29.03 40.36 -49.81
C SER A 63 -28.55 39.30 -50.81
N GLY A 64 -29.22 38.13 -50.77
CA GLY A 64 -29.21 37.13 -51.85
C GLY A 64 -29.60 35.70 -51.46
N VAL A 65 -30.86 35.47 -51.07
CA VAL A 65 -31.56 34.16 -51.08
C VAL A 65 -32.30 34.12 -52.44
N PRO A 66 -32.51 33.00 -53.19
CA PRO A 66 -33.29 31.87 -52.68
C PRO A 66 -33.14 30.46 -53.32
N SER A 67 -33.93 29.53 -52.75
CA SER A 67 -34.57 28.37 -53.40
C SER A 67 -33.68 27.14 -53.69
N SER A 68 -34.12 25.89 -53.55
CA SER A 68 -35.41 25.32 -53.12
C SER A 68 -35.21 23.82 -52.90
N SER A 69 -35.76 23.31 -51.81
CA SER A 69 -36.14 21.90 -51.66
C SER A 69 -37.37 21.59 -52.51
N PRO A 70 -37.48 20.43 -53.17
CA PRO A 70 -38.73 19.97 -53.74
C PRO A 70 -39.42 18.94 -52.82
N PHE A 71 -40.60 19.32 -52.36
CA PHE A 71 -41.75 18.47 -52.03
C PHE A 71 -41.56 17.46 -50.86
N SER A 72 -42.12 17.73 -49.68
CA SER A 72 -43.56 17.73 -49.33
C SER A 72 -44.17 16.32 -49.33
N GLY A 73 -45.02 15.94 -48.37
CA GLY A 73 -45.61 16.72 -47.29
C GLY A 73 -46.80 15.99 -46.66
N LEU A 74 -47.42 16.68 -45.70
CA LEU A 74 -48.77 16.49 -45.14
C LEU A 74 -48.99 15.18 -44.36
N ASN A 75 -49.62 15.14 -43.18
CA ASN A 75 -50.53 16.06 -42.48
C ASN A 75 -50.53 15.62 -40.98
N ARG A 76 -50.55 16.54 -39.99
CA ARG A 76 -51.74 16.98 -39.21
C ARG A 76 -52.56 15.80 -38.65
N SER A 77 -52.93 15.69 -37.38
CA SER A 77 -53.34 16.72 -36.39
C SER A 77 -53.83 16.05 -35.09
N VAL A 78 -54.06 16.88 -34.05
CA VAL A 78 -54.93 16.69 -32.85
C VAL A 78 -54.34 15.74 -31.80
N GLY A 79 -54.20 16.06 -30.51
CA GLY A 79 -54.96 16.93 -29.63
C GLY A 79 -55.46 16.05 -28.46
N GLU A 80 -55.24 16.58 -27.25
CA GLU A 80 -55.78 16.21 -25.94
C GLU A 80 -56.83 15.08 -25.84
N THR A 81 -56.64 14.17 -24.87
CA THR A 81 -57.55 13.92 -23.73
C THR A 81 -57.23 12.55 -23.10
N GLY A 82 -56.97 12.50 -21.78
CA GLY A 82 -57.28 11.31 -20.98
C GLY A 82 -58.76 11.35 -20.56
N PRO A 83 -59.21 10.60 -19.55
CA PRO A 83 -58.69 9.35 -18.98
C PRO A 83 -59.84 8.32 -18.85
N SER A 84 -59.63 7.29 -18.01
CA SER A 84 -60.65 6.66 -17.14
C SER A 84 -61.02 5.20 -17.42
N THR A 85 -60.62 4.35 -16.45
CA THR A 85 -61.39 3.31 -15.73
C THR A 85 -61.97 2.13 -16.51
N ALA A 86 -62.04 0.90 -16.00
CA ALA A 86 -61.56 0.19 -14.81
C ALA A 86 -62.11 -1.26 -14.95
N GLU A 87 -61.77 -2.12 -13.99
CA GLU A 87 -62.34 -3.47 -13.73
C GLU A 87 -61.71 -4.63 -14.55
N SER A 88 -61.34 -5.79 -13.98
CA SER A 88 -61.47 -6.33 -12.62
C SER A 88 -60.64 -7.64 -12.47
N ILE A 89 -60.05 -7.81 -11.28
CA ILE A 89 -59.49 -9.00 -10.59
C ILE A 89 -60.59 -10.09 -10.42
N PRO A 90 -60.40 -11.44 -10.22
CA PRO A 90 -59.38 -12.20 -9.41
C PRO A 90 -58.88 -13.52 -10.06
N ALA A 91 -58.10 -14.43 -9.47
CA ALA A 91 -57.04 -14.53 -8.46
C ALA A 91 -56.72 -16.06 -8.36
N ALA A 92 -55.46 -16.47 -8.21
CA ALA A 92 -55.09 -17.72 -7.53
C ALA A 92 -53.60 -17.76 -7.17
N ASP A 93 -53.35 -17.72 -5.85
CA ASP A 93 -52.20 -18.10 -5.01
C ASP A 93 -51.19 -19.13 -5.57
N ALA A 94 -49.94 -19.25 -5.10
CA ALA A 94 -49.12 -18.55 -4.10
C ALA A 94 -47.66 -19.08 -4.22
N GLY A 95 -46.66 -18.28 -3.86
CA GLY A 95 -45.33 -18.81 -3.50
C GLY A 95 -44.10 -17.91 -3.76
N VAL A 96 -43.89 -16.93 -2.89
CA VAL A 96 -42.60 -16.26 -2.55
C VAL A 96 -41.87 -15.44 -3.63
N PRO A 97 -41.84 -14.09 -3.54
CA PRO A 97 -40.81 -13.28 -4.18
C PRO A 97 -39.59 -13.12 -3.24
N VAL A 98 -38.45 -13.60 -3.73
CA VAL A 98 -37.11 -13.30 -3.21
C VAL A 98 -36.92 -11.77 -3.18
N ARG A 99 -36.53 -11.22 -2.02
CA ARG A 99 -36.15 -9.80 -1.90
C ARG A 99 -34.86 -9.59 -2.69
N HIS A 100 -34.95 -8.92 -3.84
CA HIS A 100 -33.79 -8.33 -4.49
C HIS A 100 -33.45 -7.00 -3.78
N SER A 101 -32.30 -6.91 -3.13
CA SER A 101 -31.69 -5.64 -2.71
C SER A 101 -30.93 -4.99 -3.89
N GLY A 102 -31.61 -4.87 -5.03
CA GLY A 102 -31.07 -4.17 -6.19
C GLY A 102 -31.16 -2.66 -5.94
N ILE A 103 -30.03 -2.05 -5.56
CA ILE A 103 -29.83 -0.61 -5.74
C ILE A 103 -29.86 -0.37 -7.26
N HIS A 104 -31.06 -0.11 -7.79
CA HIS A 104 -31.21 0.48 -9.11
C HIS A 104 -30.75 1.93 -9.00
N LEU A 105 -29.54 2.23 -9.46
CA LEU A 105 -29.12 3.58 -9.82
C LEU A 105 -30.02 4.05 -10.97
N THR A 106 -31.16 4.64 -10.64
CA THR A 106 -32.16 5.13 -11.61
C THR A 106 -31.83 6.50 -12.18
N GLU A 107 -30.75 7.15 -11.73
CA GLU A 107 -30.31 8.41 -12.34
C GLU A 107 -29.03 8.21 -13.16
N SER A 108 -29.19 8.24 -14.48
CA SER A 108 -28.06 8.43 -15.38
C SER A 108 -27.38 9.77 -15.05
N PRO A 109 -26.05 9.82 -14.88
CA PRO A 109 -25.36 11.08 -14.60
C PRO A 109 -25.67 12.09 -15.70
N LYS A 110 -26.08 13.31 -15.31
CA LYS A 110 -26.41 14.39 -16.24
C LYS A 110 -25.17 14.70 -17.09
N ILE A 111 -25.29 14.53 -18.41
CA ILE A 111 -24.25 14.94 -19.35
C ILE A 111 -24.12 16.46 -19.22
N PRO A 112 -22.93 17.03 -18.96
CA PRO A 112 -22.75 18.47 -18.89
C PRO A 112 -23.17 19.09 -20.23
N GLN A 113 -24.15 20.00 -20.19
CA GLN A 113 -24.49 20.84 -21.33
C GLN A 113 -23.43 21.94 -21.42
N ILE A 114 -22.40 21.70 -22.22
CA ILE A 114 -21.50 22.77 -22.63
C ILE A 114 -22.30 23.64 -23.61
N GLU A 115 -22.64 24.86 -23.21
CA GLU A 115 -23.18 25.86 -24.12
C GLU A 115 -22.12 26.18 -25.18
N VAL A 116 -22.36 25.71 -26.41
CA VAL A 116 -21.52 26.11 -27.55
C VAL A 116 -21.85 27.57 -27.82
N GLU A 117 -20.95 28.49 -27.45
CA GLU A 117 -21.09 29.91 -27.77
C GLU A 117 -21.29 30.05 -29.27
N GLY A 118 -22.47 30.57 -29.65
CA GLY A 118 -22.91 30.63 -31.02
C GLY A 118 -21.98 31.48 -31.90
N GLY A 119 -21.42 30.86 -32.93
CA GLY A 119 -21.21 31.49 -34.24
C GLY A 119 -20.35 32.74 -34.31
N GLY A 120 -19.49 33.01 -33.34
CA GLY A 120 -18.50 34.08 -33.41
C GLY A 120 -17.32 33.67 -34.29
N GLN A 121 -16.99 34.50 -35.29
CA GLN A 121 -15.83 34.35 -36.16
C GLN A 121 -14.51 34.41 -35.36
N GLY A 122 -14.14 33.30 -34.71
CA GLY A 122 -12.86 33.09 -34.02
C GLY A 122 -12.26 31.77 -34.47
N ARG A 123 -11.13 31.80 -35.16
CA ARG A 123 -10.51 30.66 -35.87
C ARG A 123 -9.90 29.57 -34.98
N SER A 124 -10.23 29.46 -33.69
CA SER A 124 -9.61 28.49 -32.77
C SER A 124 -10.29 27.13 -32.75
N GLU A 125 -11.60 27.07 -33.03
CA GLU A 125 -12.38 25.83 -32.90
C GLU A 125 -12.86 25.33 -34.26
N TYR A 126 -12.74 24.02 -34.48
CA TYR A 126 -13.34 23.34 -35.62
C TYR A 126 -14.13 22.15 -35.10
N PHE A 127 -15.37 22.04 -35.59
CA PHE A 127 -16.28 20.98 -35.19
C PHE A 127 -15.99 19.72 -36.00
N ILE A 128 -16.11 18.56 -35.36
CA ILE A 128 -16.05 17.27 -36.02
C ILE A 128 -17.39 16.57 -35.78
N ASP A 129 -18.14 16.32 -36.85
CA ASP A 129 -19.42 15.63 -36.75
C ASP A 129 -19.24 14.20 -36.22
N VAL A 130 -20.14 13.79 -35.33
CA VAL A 130 -20.17 12.44 -34.79
C VAL A 130 -20.83 11.53 -35.82
N THR A 131 -20.03 10.69 -36.49
CA THR A 131 -20.55 9.67 -37.41
C THR A 131 -21.33 8.59 -36.65
N PRO A 132 -22.25 7.85 -37.31
CA PRO A 132 -22.96 6.72 -36.68
C PRO A 132 -22.01 5.71 -36.03
N VAL A 133 -20.86 5.46 -36.66
CA VAL A 133 -19.80 4.59 -36.13
C VAL A 133 -19.20 5.16 -34.84
N ARG A 134 -18.86 6.45 -34.80
CA ARG A 134 -18.32 7.10 -33.59
C ARG A 134 -19.33 7.13 -32.46
N ASN A 135 -20.60 7.35 -32.75
CA ASN A 135 -21.67 7.29 -31.76
C ASN A 135 -21.82 5.87 -31.18
N ALA A 136 -21.76 4.84 -32.03
CA ALA A 136 -21.80 3.45 -31.59
C ALA A 136 -20.59 3.09 -30.70
N ILE A 137 -19.38 3.51 -31.08
CA ILE A 137 -18.17 3.31 -30.26
C ILE A 137 -18.34 4.00 -28.90
N ALA A 138 -18.73 5.28 -28.86
CA ALA A 138 -18.91 6.02 -27.62
C ALA A 138 -19.94 5.37 -26.69
N ARG A 139 -21.06 4.89 -27.25
CA ARG A 139 -22.10 4.16 -26.50
C ARG A 139 -21.56 2.86 -25.91
N ASN A 140 -20.87 2.05 -26.72
CA ASN A 140 -20.33 0.76 -26.27
C ASN A 140 -19.22 0.93 -25.23
N MET A 141 -18.34 1.92 -25.39
CA MET A 141 -17.30 2.23 -24.41
C MET A 141 -17.91 2.69 -23.09
N ARG A 142 -18.91 3.59 -23.13
CA ARG A 142 -19.64 3.99 -21.92
C ARG A 142 -20.33 2.81 -21.25
N GLN A 143 -21.00 1.96 -22.04
CA GLN A 143 -21.68 0.77 -21.53
C GLN A 143 -20.71 -0.18 -20.83
N SER A 144 -19.56 -0.44 -21.44
CA SER A 144 -18.54 -1.30 -20.86
C SER A 144 -18.09 -0.80 -19.48
N VAL A 145 -17.66 0.46 -19.38
CA VAL A 145 -17.17 1.01 -18.11
C VAL A 145 -18.25 1.18 -17.04
N SER A 146 -19.52 1.29 -17.43
CA SER A 146 -20.63 1.40 -16.47
C SER A 146 -21.20 0.06 -16.02
N GLU A 147 -21.20 -0.96 -16.88
CA GLU A 147 -21.83 -2.25 -16.60
C GLU A 147 -20.83 -3.34 -16.19
N ILE A 148 -19.56 -3.22 -16.57
CA ILE A 148 -18.52 -4.19 -16.23
C ILE A 148 -17.58 -3.56 -15.19
N PRO A 149 -17.46 -4.13 -13.99
CA PRO A 149 -16.38 -3.78 -13.06
C PRO A 149 -15.03 -4.09 -13.73
N HIS A 150 -14.21 -3.07 -13.96
CA HIS A 150 -12.89 -3.25 -14.56
C HIS A 150 -11.85 -3.46 -13.46
N ALA A 151 -11.26 -4.65 -13.41
CA ALA A 151 -10.01 -4.92 -12.70
C ALA A 151 -8.89 -5.05 -13.73
N TRP A 152 -7.71 -4.51 -13.43
CA TRP A 152 -6.55 -4.53 -14.32
C TRP A 152 -5.31 -4.99 -13.56
N THR A 153 -4.49 -5.80 -14.22
CA THR A 153 -3.19 -6.28 -13.74
C THR A 153 -2.18 -6.19 -14.87
N MET A 154 -0.91 -6.11 -14.50
CA MET A 154 0.23 -5.97 -15.40
C MET A 154 1.29 -7.00 -15.00
N ILE A 155 1.70 -7.82 -15.96
CA ILE A 155 2.73 -8.85 -15.77
C ILE A 155 3.83 -8.61 -16.80
N GLU A 156 5.09 -8.68 -16.34
CA GLU A 156 6.25 -8.68 -17.22
C GLU A 156 6.69 -10.11 -17.53
N VAL A 157 6.83 -10.43 -18.81
CA VAL A 157 7.18 -11.77 -19.30
C VAL A 157 8.47 -11.71 -20.11
N ASP A 158 9.44 -12.57 -19.78
CA ASP A 158 10.62 -12.76 -20.64
C ASP A 158 10.25 -13.57 -21.88
N VAL A 159 10.25 -12.89 -23.03
CA VAL A 159 9.93 -13.46 -24.34
C VAL A 159 11.18 -13.66 -25.20
N THR A 160 12.38 -13.66 -24.60
CA THR A 160 13.65 -13.79 -25.34
C THR A 160 13.70 -15.03 -26.23
N ASN A 161 13.23 -16.18 -25.74
CA ASN A 161 13.16 -17.42 -26.54
C ASN A 161 12.17 -17.30 -27.71
N LEU A 162 11.04 -16.63 -27.52
CA LEU A 162 10.07 -16.35 -28.58
C LEU A 162 10.66 -15.41 -29.64
N VAL A 163 11.38 -14.37 -29.22
CA VAL A 163 12.09 -13.44 -30.11
C VAL A 163 13.12 -14.18 -30.97
N MET A 164 13.92 -15.06 -30.37
CA MET A 164 14.89 -15.89 -31.09
C MET A 164 14.20 -16.84 -32.08
N LEU A 165 13.16 -17.56 -31.65
CA LEU A 165 12.41 -18.49 -32.47
C LEU A 165 11.78 -17.79 -33.69
N ARG A 166 11.08 -16.69 -33.46
CA ARG A 166 10.45 -15.91 -34.54
C ARG A 166 11.50 -15.38 -35.52
N ASN A 167 12.62 -14.86 -35.03
CA ASN A 167 13.68 -14.35 -35.91
C ASN A 167 14.33 -15.44 -36.76
N LYS A 168 14.46 -16.66 -36.22
CA LYS A 168 14.93 -17.82 -36.96
C LYS A 168 13.96 -18.26 -38.07
N LEU A 169 12.65 -18.20 -37.82
CA LEU A 169 11.64 -18.77 -38.73
C LEU A 169 11.00 -17.79 -39.70
N LYS A 170 11.02 -16.48 -39.43
CA LYS A 170 10.22 -15.46 -40.15
C LYS A 170 10.41 -15.47 -41.68
N ASP A 171 11.63 -15.65 -42.17
CA ASP A 171 11.94 -15.51 -43.60
C ASP A 171 11.50 -16.76 -44.39
N GLU A 172 11.68 -17.94 -43.79
CA GLU A 172 11.16 -19.19 -44.35
C GLU A 172 9.64 -19.22 -44.31
N PHE A 173 9.04 -18.80 -43.19
CA PHE A 173 7.60 -18.70 -43.04
C PHE A 173 6.99 -17.76 -44.09
N LYS A 174 7.56 -16.56 -44.28
CA LYS A 174 7.09 -15.61 -45.30
C LYS A 174 7.15 -16.20 -46.72
N ARG A 175 8.19 -16.98 -47.02
CA ARG A 175 8.33 -17.64 -48.32
C ARG A 175 7.29 -18.73 -48.55
N LYS A 176 6.96 -19.51 -47.51
CA LYS A 176 5.99 -20.61 -47.56
C LYS A 176 4.53 -20.12 -47.53
N GLU A 177 4.24 -19.17 -46.67
CA GLU A 177 2.89 -18.74 -46.32
C GLU A 177 2.45 -17.44 -47.00
N GLY A 178 3.39 -16.67 -47.59
CA GLY A 178 3.12 -15.41 -48.28
C GLY A 178 2.86 -14.21 -47.35
N ILE A 179 2.83 -14.42 -46.03
CA ILE A 179 2.54 -13.40 -45.01
C ILE A 179 3.65 -13.32 -43.95
N ASN A 180 3.73 -12.21 -43.22
CA ASN A 180 4.75 -12.05 -42.19
C ASN A 180 4.39 -12.84 -40.92
N LEU A 181 5.35 -13.54 -40.34
CA LEU A 181 5.22 -14.13 -39.01
C LEU A 181 5.37 -13.03 -37.93
N THR A 182 4.30 -12.79 -37.17
CA THR A 182 4.26 -11.79 -36.09
C THR A 182 4.21 -12.48 -34.71
N TYR A 183 4.56 -11.75 -33.66
CA TYR A 183 4.46 -12.23 -32.28
C TYR A 183 3.00 -12.50 -31.87
N LEU A 184 2.07 -11.68 -32.39
CA LEU A 184 0.65 -11.77 -32.09
C LEU A 184 0.05 -13.16 -32.38
N SER A 185 0.52 -13.87 -33.40
CA SER A 185 0.04 -15.23 -33.70
C SER A 185 0.44 -16.27 -32.65
N PHE A 186 1.61 -16.08 -32.00
CA PHE A 186 2.04 -16.92 -30.89
C PHE A 186 1.28 -16.57 -29.61
N MET A 187 1.12 -15.28 -29.33
CA MET A 187 0.35 -14.77 -28.21
C MET A 187 -1.11 -15.24 -28.25
N MET A 188 -1.79 -15.07 -29.39
CA MET A 188 -3.15 -15.57 -29.59
C MET A 188 -3.25 -17.08 -29.36
N LYS A 189 -2.20 -17.84 -29.72
CA LYS A 189 -2.16 -19.28 -29.45
C LYS A 189 -2.02 -19.57 -27.96
N GLY A 190 -1.23 -18.78 -27.24
CA GLY A 190 -1.15 -18.79 -25.78
C GLY A 190 -2.51 -18.52 -25.14
N VAL A 191 -3.20 -17.45 -25.56
CA VAL A 191 -4.56 -17.10 -25.09
C VAL A 191 -5.55 -18.22 -25.33
N VAL A 192 -5.55 -18.81 -26.53
CA VAL A 192 -6.41 -19.95 -26.86
C VAL A 192 -6.18 -21.13 -25.92
N ASN A 193 -4.92 -21.44 -25.59
CA ASN A 193 -4.59 -22.54 -24.69
C ASN A 193 -4.99 -22.20 -23.25
N ALA A 194 -4.69 -20.99 -22.78
CA ALA A 194 -5.08 -20.51 -21.46
C ALA A 194 -6.61 -20.52 -21.26
N ILE A 195 -7.39 -20.14 -22.28
CA ILE A 195 -8.85 -20.23 -22.22
C ILE A 195 -9.33 -21.69 -22.12
N LYS A 196 -8.62 -22.66 -22.73
CA LYS A 196 -8.98 -24.08 -22.59
C LYS A 196 -8.75 -24.58 -21.16
N ASP A 197 -7.68 -24.12 -20.52
CA ASP A 197 -7.34 -24.47 -19.15
C ASP A 197 -8.27 -23.75 -18.15
N TYR A 198 -8.67 -22.51 -18.48
CA TYR A 198 -9.56 -21.66 -17.68
C TYR A 198 -10.80 -21.18 -18.47
N PRO A 199 -11.79 -22.06 -18.74
CA PRO A 199 -12.93 -21.73 -19.59
C PRO A 199 -13.78 -20.55 -19.11
N ILE A 200 -13.77 -20.26 -17.80
CA ILE A 200 -14.53 -19.15 -17.20
C ILE A 200 -14.15 -17.78 -17.78
N MET A 201 -12.91 -17.62 -18.26
CA MET A 201 -12.44 -16.39 -18.90
C MET A 201 -13.12 -16.12 -20.24
N ASN A 202 -13.73 -17.14 -20.84
CA ASN A 202 -14.50 -17.06 -22.08
C ASN A 202 -16.00 -17.04 -21.78
N SER A 203 -16.44 -16.14 -20.89
CA SER A 203 -17.82 -16.07 -20.43
C SER A 203 -18.47 -14.70 -20.64
N VAL A 204 -19.79 -14.67 -20.45
CA VAL A 204 -20.62 -13.47 -20.49
C VAL A 204 -21.58 -13.52 -19.31
N TRP A 205 -21.74 -12.41 -18.59
CA TRP A 205 -22.77 -12.28 -17.55
C TRP A 205 -24.16 -12.13 -18.20
N ALA A 206 -25.11 -12.96 -17.76
CA ALA A 206 -26.53 -12.79 -18.02
C ALA A 206 -27.26 -12.58 -16.69
N VAL A 207 -28.44 -11.94 -16.73
CA VAL A 207 -29.19 -11.40 -15.57
C VAL A 207 -29.13 -12.25 -14.30
N ASP A 208 -29.24 -13.58 -14.43
CA ASP A 208 -29.25 -14.55 -13.33
C ASP A 208 -28.20 -15.68 -13.46
N LYS A 209 -27.30 -15.63 -14.46
CA LYS A 209 -26.33 -16.73 -14.72
C LYS A 209 -25.08 -16.28 -15.49
N ILE A 210 -23.98 -17.01 -15.32
CA ILE A 210 -22.77 -16.87 -16.14
C ILE A 210 -22.85 -17.82 -17.35
N ILE A 211 -22.75 -17.28 -18.56
CA ILE A 211 -22.75 -18.08 -19.80
C ILE A 211 -21.30 -18.30 -20.24
N VAL A 212 -20.74 -19.46 -19.91
CA VAL A 212 -19.43 -19.89 -20.41
C VAL A 212 -19.54 -20.36 -21.86
N LYS A 213 -18.76 -19.76 -22.76
CA LYS A 213 -18.76 -20.06 -24.20
C LYS A 213 -17.79 -21.20 -24.49
N ARG A 214 -18.29 -22.23 -25.19
CA ARG A 214 -17.47 -23.39 -25.61
C ARG A 214 -16.60 -23.07 -26.82
N ASP A 215 -17.15 -22.32 -27.78
CA ASP A 215 -16.39 -21.82 -28.92
C ASP A 215 -15.47 -20.68 -28.49
N ILE A 216 -14.19 -20.76 -28.87
CA ILE A 216 -13.19 -19.71 -28.60
C ILE A 216 -13.09 -18.82 -29.84
N ASN A 217 -13.76 -17.66 -29.80
CA ASN A 217 -13.76 -16.68 -30.88
C ASN A 217 -13.01 -15.42 -30.44
N LEU A 218 -11.79 -15.22 -30.95
CA LEU A 218 -10.94 -14.11 -30.55
C LEU A 218 -11.24 -12.85 -31.36
N SER A 219 -11.65 -11.79 -30.67
CA SER A 219 -11.77 -10.45 -31.24
C SER A 219 -10.39 -9.78 -31.23
N MET A 220 -10.00 -9.10 -32.30
CA MET A 220 -8.71 -8.40 -32.39
C MET A 220 -8.95 -6.92 -32.66
N ALA A 221 -8.43 -6.04 -31.82
CA ALA A 221 -8.51 -4.60 -32.07
C ALA A 221 -7.59 -4.20 -33.24
N VAL A 222 -8.16 -3.53 -34.24
CA VAL A 222 -7.45 -3.03 -35.43
C VAL A 222 -7.79 -1.56 -35.64
N GLY A 223 -6.76 -0.71 -35.58
CA GLY A 223 -6.88 0.72 -35.85
C GLY A 223 -6.95 1.05 -37.35
N THR A 224 -7.82 2.01 -37.67
CA THR A 224 -7.88 2.75 -38.96
C THR A 224 -7.51 4.21 -38.72
N GLU A 225 -7.49 5.06 -39.75
CA GLU A 225 -7.20 6.50 -39.57
C GLU A 225 -8.21 7.22 -38.66
N ASP A 226 -9.48 6.76 -38.65
CA ASP A 226 -10.59 7.46 -38.01
C ASP A 226 -11.31 6.69 -36.88
N SER A 227 -10.99 5.40 -36.69
CA SER A 227 -11.68 4.52 -35.73
C SER A 227 -10.89 3.25 -35.38
N VAL A 228 -11.27 2.57 -34.30
CA VAL A 228 -10.79 1.21 -33.95
C VAL A 228 -11.95 0.23 -34.12
N LEU A 229 -11.71 -0.86 -34.84
CA LEU A 229 -12.68 -1.92 -35.09
C LEU A 229 -12.17 -3.23 -34.49
N THR A 230 -13.07 -4.12 -34.08
CA THR A 230 -12.77 -5.39 -33.41
C THR A 230 -13.27 -6.61 -34.21
N PRO A 231 -12.68 -6.91 -35.38
CA PRO A 231 -13.02 -8.12 -36.12
C PRO A 231 -12.71 -9.41 -35.33
N VAL A 232 -13.41 -10.49 -35.66
CA VAL A 232 -13.45 -11.75 -34.90
C VAL A 232 -12.87 -12.90 -35.70
N ILE A 233 -11.88 -13.58 -35.12
CA ILE A 233 -11.35 -14.87 -35.58
C ILE A 233 -12.20 -15.98 -34.95
N LYS A 234 -13.04 -16.63 -35.76
CA LYS A 234 -13.93 -17.70 -35.29
C LYS A 234 -13.19 -19.03 -35.13
N HIS A 235 -13.55 -19.80 -34.11
CA HIS A 235 -12.97 -21.11 -33.78
C HIS A 235 -11.43 -21.08 -33.76
N ALA A 236 -10.88 -20.09 -33.04
CA ALA A 236 -9.43 -19.85 -32.96
C ALA A 236 -8.68 -21.07 -32.39
N ASP A 237 -9.36 -21.90 -31.60
CA ASP A 237 -8.87 -23.14 -31.02
C ASP A 237 -8.56 -24.25 -32.03
N GLN A 238 -9.20 -24.21 -33.20
CA GLN A 238 -9.00 -25.15 -34.31
C GLN A 238 -7.84 -24.73 -35.23
N ARG A 239 -7.27 -23.53 -35.01
CA ARG A 239 -6.19 -23.00 -35.84
C ARG A 239 -4.82 -23.28 -35.20
N ASN A 240 -3.85 -23.60 -36.06
CA ASN A 240 -2.44 -23.57 -35.71
C ASN A 240 -1.88 -22.15 -35.90
N ILE A 241 -0.61 -21.92 -35.55
CA ILE A 241 0.02 -20.59 -35.63
C ILE A 241 -0.06 -20.00 -37.05
N ALA A 242 0.14 -20.83 -38.08
CA ALA A 242 0.03 -20.38 -39.48
C ALA A 242 -1.41 -19.97 -39.84
N GLY A 243 -2.40 -20.74 -39.38
CA GLY A 243 -3.81 -20.42 -39.54
C GLY A 243 -4.20 -19.12 -38.85
N LEU A 244 -3.75 -18.90 -37.62
CA LEU A 244 -3.97 -17.64 -36.89
C LEU A 244 -3.32 -16.45 -37.61
N ALA A 245 -2.08 -16.61 -38.10
CA ALA A 245 -1.38 -15.56 -38.84
C ALA A 245 -2.14 -15.14 -40.11
N ARG A 246 -2.71 -16.09 -40.86
CA ARG A 246 -3.51 -15.81 -42.07
C ARG A 246 -4.79 -15.06 -41.75
N GLU A 247 -5.51 -15.49 -40.72
CA GLU A 247 -6.75 -14.82 -40.30
C GLU A 247 -6.48 -13.38 -39.81
N VAL A 248 -5.39 -13.19 -39.05
CA VAL A 248 -4.96 -11.85 -38.60
C VAL A 248 -4.65 -10.94 -39.78
N ASP A 249 -3.85 -11.40 -40.76
CA ASP A 249 -3.49 -10.62 -41.94
C ASP A 249 -4.71 -10.27 -42.79
N GLU A 250 -5.60 -11.24 -43.03
CA GLU A 250 -6.81 -11.04 -43.82
C GLU A 250 -7.78 -10.05 -43.17
N LEU A 251 -8.06 -10.21 -41.87
CA LEU A 251 -8.97 -9.32 -41.14
C LEU A 251 -8.37 -7.92 -41.00
N ALA A 252 -7.07 -7.79 -40.72
CA ALA A 252 -6.39 -6.50 -40.66
C ALA A 252 -6.45 -5.76 -42.02
N ARG A 253 -6.22 -6.48 -43.13
CA ARG A 253 -6.33 -5.92 -44.48
C ARG A 253 -7.76 -5.47 -44.80
N LYS A 254 -8.77 -6.33 -44.57
CA LYS A 254 -10.19 -5.97 -44.78
C LYS A 254 -10.61 -4.77 -43.93
N THR A 255 -10.09 -4.67 -42.70
CA THR A 255 -10.38 -3.53 -41.80
C THR A 255 -9.84 -2.23 -42.40
N ARG A 256 -8.57 -2.22 -42.84
CA ARG A 256 -7.94 -1.03 -43.42
C ARG A 256 -8.53 -0.63 -44.77
N GLU A 257 -8.97 -1.60 -45.56
CA GLU A 257 -9.65 -1.37 -46.84
C GLU A 257 -11.14 -1.00 -46.69
N GLY A 258 -11.71 -1.09 -45.48
CA GLY A 258 -13.14 -0.84 -45.25
C GLY A 258 -14.07 -1.90 -45.84
N THR A 259 -13.58 -3.13 -46.08
CA THR A 259 -14.32 -4.23 -46.74
C THR A 259 -14.83 -5.29 -45.76
N LEU A 260 -14.83 -4.99 -44.45
CA LEU A 260 -15.40 -5.87 -43.43
C LEU A 260 -16.91 -6.05 -43.62
N LYS A 261 -17.37 -7.30 -43.50
CA LYS A 261 -18.78 -7.67 -43.44
C LYS A 261 -19.23 -7.75 -41.98
N LEU A 262 -20.53 -7.61 -41.75
CA LEU A 262 -21.12 -7.72 -40.42
C LEU A 262 -20.75 -9.03 -39.70
N ASP A 263 -20.68 -10.14 -40.44
CA ASP A 263 -20.31 -11.45 -39.91
C ASP A 263 -18.88 -11.51 -39.33
N HIS A 264 -17.97 -10.65 -39.82
CA HIS A 264 -16.62 -10.56 -39.27
C HIS A 264 -16.56 -9.80 -37.94
N MET A 265 -17.64 -9.13 -37.53
CA MET A 265 -17.68 -8.28 -36.34
C MET A 265 -18.50 -8.88 -35.20
N GLN A 266 -19.09 -10.07 -35.40
CA GLN A 266 -20.03 -10.70 -34.47
C GLN A 266 -19.49 -12.00 -33.89
N GLY A 267 -19.96 -12.33 -32.69
CA GLY A 267 -19.71 -13.62 -32.05
C GLY A 267 -18.36 -13.73 -31.33
N GLY A 268 -17.64 -12.63 -31.14
CA GLY A 268 -16.42 -12.59 -30.35
C GLY A 268 -16.70 -12.90 -28.87
N THR A 269 -15.87 -13.72 -28.26
CA THR A 269 -16.03 -14.21 -26.88
C THR A 269 -14.91 -13.76 -25.95
N PHE A 270 -13.75 -13.41 -26.50
CA PHE A 270 -12.60 -12.83 -25.79
C PHE A 270 -11.90 -11.82 -26.71
N THR A 271 -11.33 -10.74 -26.18
CA THR A 271 -10.62 -9.73 -27.00
C THR A 271 -9.12 -9.72 -26.73
N VAL A 272 -8.33 -9.62 -27.79
CA VAL A 272 -6.90 -9.34 -27.74
C VAL A 272 -6.57 -8.01 -28.40
N ASN A 273 -5.63 -7.28 -27.82
CA ASN A 273 -5.16 -5.98 -28.29
C ASN A 273 -3.62 -5.97 -28.37
N ASN A 274 -3.06 -5.19 -29.29
CA ASN A 274 -1.62 -5.03 -29.44
C ASN A 274 -1.26 -3.54 -29.57
N THR A 275 -1.12 -2.90 -28.42
CA THR A 275 -0.68 -1.51 -28.26
C THR A 275 0.83 -1.35 -28.44
N GLY A 276 1.61 -2.43 -28.31
CA GLY A 276 3.04 -2.44 -28.58
C GLY A 276 3.41 -1.97 -29.99
N SER A 277 2.55 -2.19 -30.97
CA SER A 277 2.71 -1.65 -32.33
C SER A 277 2.77 -0.11 -32.41
N PHE A 278 2.25 0.59 -31.38
CA PHE A 278 2.31 2.04 -31.22
C PHE A 278 3.47 2.53 -30.34
N GLY A 279 4.33 1.62 -29.86
CA GLY A 279 5.41 1.93 -28.92
C GLY A 279 4.94 2.05 -27.47
N SER A 280 3.72 1.61 -27.18
CA SER A 280 3.20 1.53 -25.81
C SER A 280 3.98 0.47 -25.04
N ILE A 281 4.34 0.79 -23.79
CA ILE A 281 4.98 -0.12 -22.85
C ILE A 281 4.06 -0.46 -21.67
N LEU A 282 2.88 0.18 -21.62
CA LEU A 282 1.87 0.02 -20.58
C LEU A 282 0.55 0.61 -21.09
N SER A 283 -0.54 -0.15 -21.02
CA SER A 283 -1.88 0.37 -21.29
C SER A 283 -2.94 -0.33 -20.45
N GLN A 284 -4.02 0.40 -20.16
CA GLN A 284 -5.22 -0.13 -19.50
C GLN A 284 -6.33 -0.30 -20.56
N PRO A 285 -6.61 -1.53 -21.01
CA PRO A 285 -7.63 -1.77 -22.04
C PRO A 285 -9.05 -1.69 -21.45
N ILE A 286 -10.01 -1.22 -22.26
CA ILE A 286 -11.44 -1.27 -21.93
C ILE A 286 -12.01 -2.58 -22.49
N ILE A 287 -12.74 -3.32 -21.66
CA ILE A 287 -13.32 -4.61 -22.04
C ILE A 287 -14.34 -4.42 -23.17
N ASN A 288 -14.33 -5.29 -24.17
CA ASN A 288 -15.32 -5.24 -25.25
C ASN A 288 -16.62 -5.91 -24.78
N TYR A 289 -17.59 -5.10 -24.34
CA TYR A 289 -18.88 -5.60 -23.85
C TYR A 289 -19.57 -6.53 -24.87
N PRO A 290 -20.17 -7.67 -24.47
CA PRO A 290 -20.39 -8.15 -23.10
C PRO A 290 -19.35 -9.21 -22.64
N GLN A 291 -18.14 -9.22 -23.20
CA GLN A 291 -17.12 -10.21 -22.86
C GLN A 291 -16.62 -10.02 -21.43
N ALA A 292 -16.12 -11.10 -20.81
CA ALA A 292 -15.58 -11.05 -19.45
C ALA A 292 -14.19 -10.39 -19.35
N ALA A 293 -13.38 -10.44 -20.43
CA ALA A 293 -11.99 -10.02 -20.37
C ALA A 293 -11.42 -9.54 -21.71
N ILE A 294 -10.34 -8.77 -21.60
CA ILE A 294 -9.48 -8.32 -22.71
C ILE A 294 -8.01 -8.46 -22.27
N LEU A 295 -7.15 -8.94 -23.17
CA LEU A 295 -5.70 -9.01 -22.96
C LEU A 295 -4.99 -8.08 -23.94
N THR A 296 -4.11 -7.23 -23.42
CA THR A 296 -3.25 -6.36 -24.24
C THR A 296 -1.79 -6.80 -24.19
N PHE A 297 -1.12 -6.72 -25.34
CA PHE A 297 0.30 -6.98 -25.53
C PHE A 297 1.03 -5.67 -25.85
N GLU A 298 2.02 -5.33 -25.03
CA GLU A 298 2.80 -4.10 -25.14
C GLU A 298 4.08 -4.30 -25.98
N SER A 299 4.93 -3.27 -26.05
CA SER A 299 6.19 -3.35 -26.81
C SER A 299 7.17 -4.30 -26.14
N ILE A 300 7.70 -5.25 -26.92
CA ILE A 300 8.84 -6.07 -26.50
C ILE A 300 10.09 -5.18 -26.45
N VAL A 301 10.61 -4.94 -25.25
CA VAL A 301 11.76 -4.06 -25.00
C VAL A 301 12.89 -4.80 -24.31
N LYS A 302 14.13 -4.42 -24.62
CA LYS A 302 15.30 -4.94 -23.89
C LYS A 302 15.41 -4.24 -22.54
N LYS A 303 15.34 -4.97 -21.44
CA LYS A 303 15.52 -4.46 -20.08
C LYS A 303 16.69 -5.12 -19.36
N PRO A 304 17.44 -4.36 -18.54
CA PRO A 304 18.34 -4.95 -17.57
C PRO A 304 17.52 -5.58 -16.44
N VAL A 305 17.84 -6.83 -16.11
CA VAL A 305 17.15 -7.64 -15.10
C VAL A 305 18.20 -8.40 -14.29
N VAL A 306 17.97 -8.53 -13.00
CA VAL A 306 18.90 -9.24 -12.10
C VAL A 306 18.56 -10.72 -12.11
N ILE A 307 19.53 -11.55 -12.45
CA ILE A 307 19.44 -13.01 -12.40
C ILE A 307 20.66 -13.50 -11.65
N ASN A 308 20.48 -14.17 -10.52
CA ASN A 308 21.57 -14.66 -9.68
C ASN A 308 22.59 -13.55 -9.34
N ASP A 309 22.11 -12.39 -8.87
CA ASP A 309 22.91 -11.19 -8.56
C ASP A 309 23.74 -10.60 -9.72
N MET A 310 23.46 -11.00 -10.96
CA MET A 310 24.09 -10.45 -12.17
C MET A 310 23.07 -9.70 -13.04
N ILE A 311 23.48 -8.55 -13.60
CA ILE A 311 22.66 -7.79 -14.55
C ILE A 311 22.75 -8.44 -15.93
N ALA A 312 21.62 -8.98 -16.42
CA ALA A 312 21.46 -9.50 -17.78
C ALA A 312 20.49 -8.63 -18.60
N ALA A 313 20.66 -8.58 -19.93
CA ALA A 313 19.72 -7.89 -20.81
C ALA A 313 18.71 -8.90 -21.41
N MET A 314 17.43 -8.81 -21.03
CA MET A 314 16.35 -9.70 -21.52
C MET A 314 15.32 -8.93 -22.34
N ASN A 315 14.62 -9.62 -23.25
CA ASN A 315 13.48 -9.03 -23.98
C ASN A 315 12.22 -9.24 -23.15
N ILE A 316 11.77 -8.17 -22.50
CA ILE A 316 10.60 -8.16 -21.63
C ILE A 316 9.40 -7.62 -22.41
N GLU A 317 8.28 -8.31 -22.29
CA GLU A 317 6.97 -7.87 -22.73
C GLU A 317 6.06 -7.63 -21.54
N THR A 318 5.22 -6.60 -21.63
CA THR A 318 4.19 -6.34 -20.62
C THR A 318 2.85 -6.86 -21.12
N GLU A 319 2.19 -7.68 -20.31
CA GLU A 319 0.87 -8.24 -20.57
C GLU A 319 -0.12 -7.80 -19.49
N GLY A 320 -1.37 -7.55 -19.86
CA GLY A 320 -2.42 -7.26 -18.88
C GLY A 320 -3.68 -8.07 -19.09
N CYS A 321 -3.94 -9.04 -18.20
CA CYS A 321 -5.20 -9.78 -18.06
C CYS A 321 -5.29 -10.39 -16.65
N GLY A 322 -6.49 -10.41 -16.07
CA GLY A 322 -6.82 -10.77 -14.68
C GLY A 322 -6.12 -12.02 -14.11
N GLU A 323 -5.84 -11.94 -12.81
CA GLU A 323 -4.88 -12.70 -11.99
C GLU A 323 -4.83 -14.23 -12.12
N ILE A 324 -3.59 -14.73 -12.05
CA ILE A 324 -3.19 -15.65 -10.97
C ILE A 324 -2.00 -14.98 -10.26
N MET A 325 -2.20 -14.45 -9.05
CA MET A 325 -1.11 -13.96 -8.21
C MET A 325 -0.22 -15.14 -7.80
N SER A 326 1.08 -15.11 -8.10
CA SER A 326 2.05 -15.93 -7.38
C SER A 326 2.09 -15.44 -5.94
N LYS A 327 1.80 -16.32 -4.98
CA LYS A 327 1.78 -15.96 -3.56
C LYS A 327 3.21 -15.80 -3.05
N PRO A 328 3.49 -14.93 -2.07
CA PRO A 328 4.79 -14.89 -1.41
C PRO A 328 5.00 -16.15 -0.55
N LEU A 329 6.23 -16.67 -0.54
CA LEU A 329 6.69 -17.74 0.34
C LEU A 329 8.02 -17.35 0.96
N ASP A 330 8.07 -17.36 2.29
CA ASP A 330 9.31 -17.14 3.01
C ASP A 330 10.05 -18.44 3.24
N VAL A 331 11.32 -18.46 2.87
CA VAL A 331 12.20 -19.62 3.04
C VAL A 331 13.27 -19.26 4.05
N VAL A 332 13.43 -20.10 5.07
CA VAL A 332 14.45 -19.93 6.10
C VAL A 332 15.25 -21.22 6.25
N TYR A 333 16.58 -21.08 6.28
CA TYR A 333 17.48 -22.17 6.63
C TYR A 333 17.97 -22.01 8.07
N ILE A 334 17.79 -23.04 8.89
CA ILE A 334 18.24 -23.10 10.29
C ILE A 334 19.23 -24.26 10.43
N PRO A 335 20.53 -24.01 10.69
CA PRO A 335 21.56 -25.05 10.65
C PRO A 335 21.27 -26.27 11.53
N MET A 336 20.71 -26.05 12.72
CA MET A 336 20.31 -27.07 13.68
C MET A 336 19.22 -26.50 14.59
N LEU A 337 18.11 -27.23 14.79
CA LEU A 337 17.03 -26.81 15.69
C LEU A 337 16.54 -28.02 16.49
N ASP A 338 16.24 -27.83 17.78
CA ASP A 338 15.62 -28.88 18.57
C ASP A 338 14.26 -29.30 17.97
N TYR A 339 13.92 -30.58 18.07
CA TYR A 339 12.72 -31.11 17.45
C TYR A 339 11.43 -30.54 18.09
N GLU A 340 11.40 -30.43 19.43
CA GLU A 340 10.25 -29.89 20.14
C GLU A 340 10.05 -28.41 19.82
N GLU A 341 11.15 -27.66 19.79
CA GLU A 341 11.15 -26.24 19.40
C GLU A 341 10.61 -26.05 17.99
N ALA A 342 11.12 -26.82 17.02
CA ALA A 342 10.64 -26.78 15.65
C ALA A 342 9.16 -27.15 15.53
N TRP A 343 8.70 -28.13 16.30
CA TRP A 343 7.29 -28.54 16.28
C TRP A 343 6.38 -27.48 16.88
N ASN A 344 6.79 -26.82 17.97
CA ASN A 344 6.06 -25.70 18.56
C ASN A 344 6.01 -24.50 17.61
N ARG A 345 7.10 -24.20 16.90
CA ARG A 345 7.13 -23.17 15.85
C ARG A 345 6.16 -23.46 14.71
N GLN A 346 6.11 -24.72 14.24
CA GLN A 346 5.13 -25.13 13.23
C GLN A 346 3.69 -24.95 13.71
N LYS A 347 3.38 -25.30 14.97
CA LYS A 347 2.03 -25.09 15.55
C LYS A 347 1.65 -23.61 15.58
N ALA A 348 2.58 -22.73 15.95
CA ALA A 348 2.36 -21.29 15.97
C ALA A 348 2.07 -20.74 14.56
N ILE A 349 2.89 -21.09 13.57
CA ILE A 349 2.68 -20.66 12.18
C ILE A 349 1.37 -21.23 11.61
N VAL A 350 1.03 -22.49 11.91
CA VAL A 350 -0.25 -23.09 11.51
C VAL A 350 -1.44 -22.31 12.06
N GLN A 351 -1.37 -21.90 13.32
CA GLN A 351 -2.42 -21.10 13.95
C GLN A 351 -2.56 -19.73 13.27
N GLN A 352 -1.44 -19.02 13.06
CA GLN A 352 -1.42 -17.73 12.37
C GLN A 352 -2.08 -17.83 10.99
N LEU A 353 -1.64 -18.80 10.18
CA LEU A 353 -2.16 -19.00 8.82
C LEU A 353 -3.65 -19.37 8.77
N ASP A 354 -4.16 -20.10 9.77
CA ASP A 354 -5.58 -20.41 9.94
C ASP A 354 -6.39 -19.13 10.26
N GLU A 355 -5.89 -18.31 11.18
CA GLU A 355 -6.47 -17.02 11.57
C GLU A 355 -6.46 -15.99 10.44
N GLY A 356 -5.69 -16.24 9.37
CA GLY A 356 -5.56 -15.34 8.22
C GLY A 356 -4.43 -14.34 8.36
N GLU A 357 -3.58 -14.54 9.37
CA GLU A 357 -2.50 -13.66 9.78
C GLU A 357 -1.15 -14.31 9.42
N GLY A 358 -0.13 -13.50 9.09
CA GLY A 358 1.19 -13.99 8.69
C GLY A 358 1.29 -14.51 7.24
N ALA A 359 2.51 -14.87 6.84
CA ALA A 359 2.83 -15.38 5.50
C ALA A 359 3.14 -16.88 5.52
N GLU A 360 2.91 -17.56 4.40
CA GLU A 360 3.28 -18.97 4.21
C GLU A 360 4.81 -19.12 4.29
N GLN A 361 5.30 -20.19 4.90
CA GLN A 361 6.73 -20.38 5.17
C GLN A 361 7.22 -21.77 4.78
N MET A 362 8.50 -21.88 4.45
CA MET A 362 9.22 -23.14 4.29
C MET A 362 10.44 -23.13 5.22
N LEU A 363 10.36 -23.92 6.30
CA LEU A 363 11.49 -24.11 7.20
C LEU A 363 12.38 -25.22 6.64
N LEU A 364 13.67 -24.96 6.45
CA LEU A 364 14.68 -25.94 6.05
C LEU A 364 15.71 -26.05 7.16
N LEU A 365 15.91 -27.25 7.72
CA LEU A 365 16.72 -27.40 8.92
C LEU A 365 17.27 -28.80 9.10
N GLN A 366 18.08 -28.97 10.15
CA GLN A 366 18.48 -30.25 10.71
C GLN A 366 18.03 -30.35 12.16
N HIS A 367 17.89 -31.57 12.65
CA HIS A 367 17.63 -31.84 14.06
C HIS A 367 18.80 -32.54 14.73
N PRO A 368 18.98 -32.36 16.06
CA PRO A 368 19.70 -33.33 16.86
C PRO A 368 19.09 -34.74 16.70
N PRO A 369 19.86 -35.82 16.96
CA PRO A 369 19.36 -37.19 16.82
C PRO A 369 18.02 -37.41 17.53
N THR A 370 16.99 -37.74 16.75
CA THR A 370 15.60 -37.81 17.21
C THR A 370 14.84 -38.89 16.46
N TYR A 371 14.10 -39.73 17.19
CA TYR A 371 13.07 -40.60 16.62
C TYR A 371 11.70 -39.99 16.79
N THR A 372 10.88 -40.09 15.75
CA THR A 372 9.48 -39.67 15.80
C THR A 372 8.55 -40.80 15.40
N ILE A 373 7.50 -41.00 16.18
CA ILE A 373 6.43 -41.96 15.91
C ILE A 373 5.22 -41.17 15.40
N GLY A 374 4.83 -41.41 14.15
CA GLY A 374 3.68 -40.77 13.50
C GLY A 374 2.34 -41.43 13.83
N SER A 375 1.30 -40.99 13.13
CA SER A 375 -0.10 -41.33 13.41
C SER A 375 -0.47 -42.82 13.23
N GLN A 376 0.33 -43.62 12.53
CA GLN A 376 0.11 -45.06 12.42
C GLN A 376 0.46 -45.81 13.72
N ASN A 377 1.35 -45.23 14.54
CA ASN A 377 1.67 -45.61 15.91
C ASN A 377 1.96 -47.11 16.13
N HIS A 378 3.03 -47.62 15.51
CA HIS A 378 3.58 -48.96 15.77
C HIS A 378 4.84 -48.87 16.66
N PRO A 379 4.70 -48.82 18.00
CA PRO A 379 5.83 -48.72 18.91
C PRO A 379 6.79 -49.91 18.83
N GLU A 380 6.34 -51.07 18.33
CA GLU A 380 7.18 -52.26 18.09
C GLU A 380 8.28 -52.04 17.05
N HIS A 381 8.20 -50.99 16.22
CA HIS A 381 9.24 -50.64 15.28
C HIS A 381 10.40 -49.85 15.91
N LEU A 382 10.32 -49.52 17.20
CA LEU A 382 11.45 -49.02 17.98
C LEU A 382 12.23 -50.21 18.56
N LEU A 383 13.49 -50.35 18.15
CA LEU A 383 14.34 -51.48 18.53
C LEU A 383 15.20 -51.22 19.77
N LEU A 384 15.27 -49.96 20.22
CA LEU A 384 16.06 -49.53 21.38
C LEU A 384 15.16 -49.29 22.59
N SER A 385 15.67 -49.66 23.77
CA SER A 385 15.06 -49.31 25.05
C SER A 385 15.27 -47.82 25.40
N GLU A 386 14.46 -47.29 26.32
CA GLU A 386 14.58 -45.90 26.78
C GLU A 386 15.97 -45.58 27.37
N ASP A 387 16.62 -46.54 28.02
CA ASP A 387 17.95 -46.36 28.59
C ASP A 387 19.03 -46.29 27.49
N GLU A 388 18.92 -47.14 26.45
CA GLU A 388 19.82 -47.10 25.29
C GLU A 388 19.65 -45.81 24.47
N LEU A 389 18.42 -45.29 24.35
CA LEU A 389 18.15 -43.99 23.72
C LEU A 389 18.83 -42.85 24.47
N ARG A 390 18.77 -42.85 25.82
CA ARG A 390 19.47 -41.84 26.64
C ARG A 390 20.98 -41.95 26.52
N GLU A 391 21.54 -43.15 26.54
CA GLU A 391 22.99 -43.36 26.39
C GLU A 391 23.50 -42.88 25.02
N GLN A 392 22.68 -43.03 23.97
CA GLN A 392 23.00 -42.58 22.62
C GLN A 392 22.62 -41.11 22.36
N GLY A 393 21.98 -40.43 23.33
CA GLY A 393 21.54 -39.05 23.20
C GLY A 393 20.45 -38.84 22.14
N ILE A 394 19.58 -39.83 21.93
CA ILE A 394 18.50 -39.77 20.94
C ILE A 394 17.16 -39.46 21.64
N SER A 395 16.52 -38.37 21.24
CA SER A 395 15.19 -37.99 21.74
C SER A 395 14.09 -38.81 21.08
N LEU A 396 12.97 -39.07 21.77
CA LEU A 396 11.81 -39.79 21.23
C LEU A 396 10.54 -38.97 21.38
N PHE A 397 9.83 -38.72 20.28
CA PHE A 397 8.55 -37.99 20.29
C PHE A 397 7.44 -38.79 19.62
N GLN A 398 6.26 -38.81 20.24
CA GLN A 398 5.02 -39.20 19.58
C GLN A 398 4.33 -37.95 19.03
N ILE A 399 4.08 -37.95 17.72
CA ILE A 399 3.66 -36.74 16.99
C ILE A 399 2.50 -37.03 16.05
N ASP A 400 1.91 -35.97 15.53
CA ASP A 400 0.68 -35.97 14.74
C ASP A 400 0.91 -35.95 13.22
N ARG A 401 2.11 -36.31 12.76
CA ARG A 401 2.42 -36.41 11.32
C ARG A 401 1.94 -37.72 10.72
N GLY A 402 1.67 -37.72 9.42
CA GLY A 402 1.40 -38.94 8.66
C GLY A 402 2.60 -39.89 8.64
N GLY A 403 2.31 -41.19 8.57
CA GLY A 403 3.31 -42.27 8.56
C GLY A 403 3.53 -42.89 9.94
N ASP A 404 4.59 -43.68 10.03
CA ASP A 404 4.93 -44.49 11.20
C ASP A 404 6.22 -43.96 11.85
N ILE A 405 7.21 -44.79 12.20
CA ILE A 405 8.46 -44.34 12.81
C ILE A 405 9.51 -43.86 11.78
N THR A 406 10.24 -42.79 12.09
CA THR A 406 11.39 -42.31 11.30
C THR A 406 12.46 -41.66 12.18
N TYR A 407 13.67 -41.53 11.63
CA TYR A 407 14.80 -40.81 12.21
C TYR A 407 14.94 -39.41 11.62
N HIS A 408 15.31 -38.47 12.49
CA HIS A 408 15.82 -37.14 12.16
C HIS A 408 17.15 -36.91 12.87
N GLY A 409 18.12 -36.30 12.19
CA GLY A 409 19.44 -36.10 12.77
C GLY A 409 20.39 -35.31 11.88
N PRO A 410 21.63 -35.09 12.34
CA PRO A 410 22.67 -34.44 11.57
C PRO A 410 22.93 -35.17 10.24
N GLY A 411 23.06 -34.42 9.14
CA GLY A 411 23.25 -34.98 7.80
C GLY A 411 21.95 -35.35 7.06
N GLN A 412 20.78 -35.05 7.64
CA GLN A 412 19.48 -35.13 6.98
C GLN A 412 18.89 -33.72 6.81
N LEU A 413 18.53 -33.36 5.58
CA LEU A 413 17.77 -32.14 5.32
C LEU A 413 16.30 -32.40 5.66
N VAL A 414 15.77 -31.66 6.62
CA VAL A 414 14.34 -31.70 6.96
C VAL A 414 13.69 -30.41 6.47
N GLY A 415 12.60 -30.55 5.72
CA GLY A 415 11.84 -29.43 5.19
C GLY A 415 10.40 -29.45 5.67
N TYR A 416 9.91 -28.31 6.16
CA TYR A 416 8.54 -28.09 6.62
C TYR A 416 7.87 -26.98 5.79
N PRO A 417 7.22 -27.30 4.67
CA PRO A 417 6.37 -26.35 3.96
C PRO A 417 5.06 -26.15 4.72
N LEU A 418 4.83 -24.93 5.22
CA LEU A 418 3.68 -24.49 6.00
C LEU A 418 2.79 -23.60 5.11
N LEU A 419 1.88 -24.26 4.38
CA LEU A 419 1.11 -23.69 3.28
C LEU A 419 -0.39 -23.84 3.54
N VAL A 420 -1.19 -22.91 3.06
CA VAL A 420 -2.66 -22.92 3.08
C VAL A 420 -3.20 -23.53 1.79
N LEU A 421 -3.78 -24.72 1.90
CA LEU A 421 -4.36 -25.49 0.80
C LEU A 421 -5.89 -25.39 0.77
N GLY A 422 -6.49 -25.41 -0.42
CA GLY A 422 -7.93 -25.58 -0.59
C GLY A 422 -8.82 -24.35 -0.31
N ARG A 423 -8.35 -23.14 -0.65
CA ARG A 423 -9.15 -21.91 -0.56
C ARG A 423 -10.31 -21.89 -1.58
N ASP A 424 -10.05 -22.27 -2.83
CA ASP A 424 -11.00 -22.15 -3.96
C ASP A 424 -10.99 -23.32 -4.97
N GLU A 425 -10.25 -24.40 -4.69
CA GLU A 425 -10.07 -25.56 -5.59
C GLU A 425 -10.43 -26.91 -4.96
N ALA A 426 -10.63 -27.94 -5.79
CA ALA A 426 -10.78 -29.31 -5.33
C ALA A 426 -9.46 -29.80 -4.69
N LEU A 427 -9.49 -30.03 -3.38
CA LEU A 427 -8.33 -30.40 -2.58
C LEU A 427 -7.90 -31.86 -2.85
N ASP A 428 -6.74 -32.08 -3.48
CA ASP A 428 -6.09 -33.39 -3.60
C ASP A 428 -4.89 -33.51 -2.64
N LEU A 429 -5.15 -34.06 -1.46
CA LEU A 429 -4.13 -34.29 -0.41
C LEU A 429 -3.07 -35.30 -0.84
N HIS A 430 -3.44 -36.31 -1.64
CA HIS A 430 -2.49 -37.28 -2.18
C HIS A 430 -1.63 -36.63 -3.26
N GLY A 431 -2.22 -35.78 -4.10
CA GLY A 431 -1.52 -34.96 -5.09
C GLY A 431 -0.42 -34.11 -4.46
N TYR A 432 -0.70 -33.43 -3.35
CA TYR A 432 0.30 -32.63 -2.62
C TYR A 432 1.52 -33.47 -2.19
N LEU A 433 1.30 -34.66 -1.63
CA LEU A 433 2.39 -35.56 -1.26
C LEU A 433 3.21 -36.00 -2.47
N ARG A 434 2.55 -36.31 -3.60
CA ARG A 434 3.25 -36.65 -4.85
C ARG A 434 4.06 -35.48 -5.38
N CYS A 435 3.61 -34.25 -5.23
CA CYS A 435 4.35 -33.06 -5.59
C CYS A 435 5.66 -32.92 -4.78
N LEU A 436 5.62 -33.14 -3.46
CA LEU A 436 6.84 -33.14 -2.63
C LEU A 436 7.83 -34.26 -3.02
N GLU A 437 7.33 -35.45 -3.37
CA GLU A 437 8.18 -36.52 -3.90
C GLU A 437 8.79 -36.12 -5.26
N GLN A 438 7.99 -35.48 -6.13
CA GLN A 438 8.46 -35.07 -7.46
C GLN A 438 9.58 -34.04 -7.36
N MET A 439 9.49 -33.09 -6.42
CA MET A 439 10.52 -32.10 -6.16
C MET A 439 11.89 -32.74 -5.93
N ILE A 440 11.95 -33.75 -5.06
CA ILE A 440 13.19 -34.46 -4.74
C ILE A 440 13.64 -35.32 -5.92
N ILE A 441 12.71 -35.97 -6.65
CA ILE A 441 13.01 -36.75 -7.85
C ILE A 441 13.64 -35.87 -8.94
N ASP A 442 13.09 -34.69 -9.19
CA ASP A 442 13.60 -33.76 -10.20
C ASP A 442 14.97 -33.21 -9.81
N TYR A 443 15.17 -32.90 -8.52
CA TYR A 443 16.48 -32.53 -7.99
C TYR A 443 17.52 -33.65 -8.22
N LEU A 444 17.18 -34.90 -7.89
CA LEU A 444 18.06 -36.05 -8.08
C LEU A 444 18.34 -36.33 -9.57
N ALA A 445 17.35 -36.15 -10.44
CA ALA A 445 17.50 -36.33 -11.88
C ALA A 445 18.52 -35.33 -12.48
N ASP A 446 18.50 -34.07 -12.03
CA ASP A 446 19.50 -33.06 -12.43
C ASP A 446 20.91 -33.37 -11.89
N GLN A 447 21.02 -34.17 -10.81
CA GLN A 447 22.29 -34.75 -10.34
C GLN A 447 22.70 -36.02 -11.11
N GLY A 448 21.91 -36.47 -12.09
CA GLY A 448 22.15 -37.68 -12.87
C GLY A 448 21.76 -38.98 -12.15
N ILE A 449 20.90 -38.91 -11.14
CA ILE A 449 20.46 -40.05 -10.33
C ILE A 449 19.04 -40.44 -10.73
N GLU A 450 18.84 -41.70 -11.10
CA GLU A 450 17.52 -42.23 -11.42
C GLU A 450 16.76 -42.57 -10.12
N ALA A 451 15.90 -41.65 -9.70
CA ALA A 451 15.04 -41.81 -8.53
C ALA A 451 13.55 -41.92 -8.92
N GLY A 452 12.75 -42.55 -8.07
CA GLY A 452 11.34 -42.75 -8.34
C GLY A 452 10.49 -43.01 -7.10
N ARG A 453 9.22 -43.33 -7.35
CA ARG A 453 8.25 -43.73 -6.32
C ARG A 453 8.11 -45.24 -6.31
N LYS A 454 7.82 -45.81 -5.15
CA LYS A 454 7.55 -47.24 -5.00
C LYS A 454 6.08 -47.48 -4.67
N GLU A 455 5.42 -48.36 -5.43
CA GLU A 455 4.01 -48.65 -5.22
C GLU A 455 3.77 -49.18 -3.79
N GLY A 456 2.75 -48.65 -3.11
CA GLY A 456 2.43 -48.99 -1.72
C GLY A 456 3.27 -48.28 -0.65
N TYR A 457 4.32 -47.51 -1.01
CA TYR A 457 5.18 -46.83 -0.03
C TYR A 457 5.37 -45.34 -0.33
N THR A 458 5.22 -44.51 0.71
CA THR A 458 5.48 -43.06 0.62
C THR A 458 6.97 -42.76 0.77
N GLY A 459 7.48 -41.86 -0.06
CA GLY A 459 8.89 -41.46 -0.08
C GLY A 459 9.52 -41.56 -1.46
N VAL A 460 10.79 -41.16 -1.53
CA VAL A 460 11.60 -41.22 -2.76
C VAL A 460 12.64 -42.33 -2.64
N TRP A 461 12.81 -43.07 -3.73
CA TRP A 461 13.55 -44.33 -3.78
C TRP A 461 14.54 -44.33 -4.93
N ILE A 462 15.68 -45.00 -4.72
CA ILE A 462 16.68 -45.33 -5.75
C ILE A 462 16.81 -46.85 -5.74
N GLY A 463 16.23 -47.50 -6.76
CA GLY A 463 16.03 -48.95 -6.74
C GLY A 463 15.24 -49.40 -5.50
N ASP A 464 15.87 -50.20 -4.65
CA ASP A 464 15.30 -50.72 -3.40
C ASP A 464 15.73 -49.95 -2.14
N LEU A 465 16.38 -48.79 -2.30
CA LEU A 465 16.86 -47.97 -1.17
C LEU A 465 16.06 -46.68 -1.09
N LYS A 466 15.52 -46.36 0.10
CA LYS A 466 14.83 -45.10 0.36
C LYS A 466 15.84 -43.98 0.62
N ILE A 467 15.72 -42.87 -0.08
CA ILE A 467 16.58 -41.68 0.12
C ILE A 467 15.84 -40.54 0.83
N ALA A 468 14.51 -40.47 0.72
CA ALA A 468 13.71 -39.48 1.43
C ALA A 468 12.40 -40.05 1.98
N ALA A 469 12.05 -39.66 3.20
CA ALA A 469 10.75 -39.94 3.82
C ALA A 469 9.86 -38.69 3.75
N ILE A 470 8.56 -38.86 3.50
CA ILE A 470 7.57 -37.78 3.47
C ILE A 470 6.47 -38.11 4.49
N GLY A 471 6.22 -37.18 5.41
CA GLY A 471 5.17 -37.26 6.41
C GLY A 471 4.60 -35.88 6.69
N VAL A 472 3.42 -35.59 6.13
CA VAL A 472 2.72 -34.30 6.25
C VAL A 472 1.47 -34.48 7.11
N LYS A 473 1.12 -33.46 7.88
CA LYS A 473 -0.18 -33.29 8.52
C LYS A 473 -0.95 -32.18 7.83
N PHE A 474 -2.24 -32.40 7.61
CA PHE A 474 -3.15 -31.39 7.08
C PHE A 474 -4.03 -30.88 8.22
N ASN A 475 -3.70 -29.71 8.77
CA ASN A 475 -4.45 -29.09 9.87
C ASN A 475 -5.69 -28.40 9.30
N ARG A 476 -6.87 -28.91 9.64
CA ARG A 476 -8.13 -28.29 9.19
C ARG A 476 -8.26 -26.88 9.79
N CYS A 477 -8.44 -25.90 8.93
CA CYS A 477 -8.66 -24.52 9.34
C CYS A 477 -10.00 -24.37 10.11
N LYS A 478 -10.00 -23.57 11.17
CA LYS A 478 -11.20 -23.20 11.95
C LYS A 478 -11.75 -21.84 11.53
N HIS A 479 -10.88 -20.89 11.19
CA HIS A 479 -11.25 -19.50 10.91
C HIS A 479 -11.39 -19.23 9.40
N ARG A 480 -10.84 -20.11 8.55
CA ARG A 480 -10.97 -20.04 7.09
C ARG A 480 -11.28 -21.39 6.44
N ARG A 481 -11.63 -21.37 5.14
CA ARG A 481 -11.77 -22.61 4.34
C ARG A 481 -10.38 -23.11 3.94
N GLY A 482 -10.16 -24.41 4.11
CA GLY A 482 -8.94 -25.09 3.69
C GLY A 482 -8.23 -25.85 4.81
N PHE A 483 -6.96 -26.17 4.55
CA PHE A 483 -6.05 -26.84 5.49
C PHE A 483 -4.71 -26.11 5.49
N VAL A 484 -4.05 -26.05 6.65
CA VAL A 484 -2.64 -25.62 6.74
C VAL A 484 -1.75 -26.85 6.88
N THR A 485 -0.75 -26.99 6.02
CA THR A 485 0.22 -28.09 6.12
C THR A 485 1.15 -27.88 7.30
N SER A 486 1.51 -28.98 7.97
CA SER A 486 2.65 -29.04 8.90
C SER A 486 3.39 -30.34 8.72
N HIS A 487 4.61 -30.42 9.24
CA HIS A 487 5.58 -31.46 8.89
C HIS A 487 5.90 -31.45 7.38
N GLY A 488 6.65 -32.42 6.88
CA GLY A 488 7.09 -32.38 5.49
C GLY A 488 7.97 -33.54 5.08
N PHE A 489 9.18 -33.24 4.64
CA PHE A 489 10.10 -34.23 4.09
C PHE A 489 11.40 -34.30 4.90
N ALA A 490 12.01 -35.48 4.86
CA ALA A 490 13.29 -35.79 5.48
C ALA A 490 14.18 -36.47 4.42
N PHE A 491 15.16 -35.74 3.90
CA PHE A 491 16.02 -36.14 2.78
C PHE A 491 17.44 -36.42 3.28
N ASN A 492 17.90 -37.66 3.09
CA ASN A 492 19.19 -38.14 3.60
C ASN A 492 20.33 -37.64 2.71
N ILE A 493 21.22 -36.82 3.27
CA ILE A 493 22.33 -36.21 2.52
C ILE A 493 23.63 -36.95 2.79
N THR A 494 24.04 -37.02 4.06
CA THR A 494 25.38 -37.45 4.46
C THR A 494 25.56 -38.97 4.50
N SER A 495 26.75 -39.42 4.09
CA SER A 495 27.15 -40.84 4.08
C SER A 495 27.13 -41.44 5.49
N GLY A 496 26.74 -42.71 5.58
CA GLY A 496 26.74 -43.45 6.84
C GLY A 496 25.55 -43.17 7.77
N ILE A 497 24.62 -42.28 7.38
CA ILE A 497 23.39 -41.99 8.15
C ILE A 497 22.54 -43.24 8.39
N GLN A 498 22.59 -44.22 7.47
CA GLN A 498 21.97 -45.53 7.65
C GLN A 498 22.45 -46.23 8.93
N HIS A 499 23.76 -46.21 9.20
CA HIS A 499 24.35 -46.88 10.35
C HIS A 499 24.27 -46.03 11.62
N ALA A 500 24.39 -44.71 11.49
CA ALA A 500 24.39 -43.79 12.63
C ALA A 500 22.98 -43.51 13.19
N GLY A 501 21.96 -43.46 12.32
CA GLY A 501 20.62 -43.00 12.69
C GLY A 501 19.50 -44.02 12.57
N PHE A 502 19.60 -45.02 11.69
CA PHE A 502 18.48 -45.92 11.40
C PHE A 502 18.59 -47.31 12.05
N GLN A 503 19.68 -47.63 12.75
CA GLN A 503 19.84 -48.96 13.38
C GLN A 503 18.87 -49.22 14.53
N GLY A 504 18.39 -48.17 15.20
CA GLY A 504 17.50 -48.30 16.35
C GLY A 504 16.01 -48.40 15.99
N ILE A 505 15.66 -48.40 14.70
CA ILE A 505 14.27 -48.42 14.24
C ILE A 505 14.07 -49.32 13.02
N ILE A 506 12.84 -49.77 12.81
CA ILE A 506 12.37 -50.33 11.53
C ILE A 506 11.64 -49.20 10.78
N PRO A 507 12.32 -48.41 9.93
CA PRO A 507 11.74 -47.21 9.35
C PRO A 507 10.51 -47.53 8.49
N CYS A 508 9.37 -46.97 8.85
CA CYS A 508 8.07 -47.23 8.22
C CYS A 508 7.62 -48.72 8.24
N GLY A 509 8.14 -49.57 9.13
CA GLY A 509 7.78 -51.00 9.20
C GLY A 509 8.31 -51.86 8.05
N ILE A 510 9.32 -51.37 7.31
CA ILE A 510 9.85 -52.02 6.12
C ILE A 510 11.18 -52.70 6.44
N GLU A 511 11.18 -54.01 6.67
CA GLU A 511 12.42 -54.79 6.84
C GLU A 511 13.09 -55.18 5.51
N GLN A 512 12.33 -55.16 4.41
CA GLN A 512 12.75 -55.70 3.11
C GLN A 512 13.61 -54.73 2.29
N TYR A 513 13.63 -53.44 2.64
CA TYR A 513 14.24 -52.38 1.84
C TYR A 513 15.09 -51.46 2.74
N GLY A 514 16.25 -51.04 2.24
CA GLY A 514 17.21 -50.23 3.00
C GLY A 514 16.95 -48.72 2.89
N VAL A 515 17.79 -47.94 3.58
CA VAL A 515 17.90 -46.48 3.39
C VAL A 515 19.27 -46.15 2.78
N THR A 516 19.35 -45.06 2.04
CA THR A 516 20.61 -44.54 1.46
C THR A 516 20.69 -43.02 1.65
N SER A 517 21.78 -42.42 1.19
CA SER A 517 22.04 -40.98 1.24
C SER A 517 22.57 -40.46 -0.09
N LEU A 518 22.50 -39.14 -0.30
CA LEU A 518 23.01 -38.49 -1.51
C LEU A 518 24.52 -38.71 -1.68
N GLU A 519 25.30 -38.65 -0.60
CA GLU A 519 26.75 -38.89 -0.62
C GLU A 519 27.08 -40.35 -0.95
N ASP A 520 26.36 -41.33 -0.37
CA ASP A 520 26.60 -42.76 -0.64
C ASP A 520 26.35 -43.12 -2.11
N ILE A 521 25.35 -42.49 -2.73
CA ILE A 521 25.00 -42.75 -4.13
C ILE A 521 25.96 -42.06 -5.10
N THR A 522 26.38 -40.84 -4.78
CA THR A 522 27.19 -40.04 -5.72
C THR A 522 28.70 -40.17 -5.51
N GLY A 523 29.13 -40.62 -4.33
CA GLY A 523 30.53 -40.62 -3.90
C GLY A 523 31.12 -39.22 -3.73
N LYS A 524 30.27 -38.18 -3.70
CA LYS A 524 30.64 -36.78 -3.48
C LYS A 524 30.24 -36.35 -2.08
N THR A 525 30.85 -35.30 -1.56
CA THR A 525 30.49 -34.68 -0.28
C THR A 525 29.58 -33.48 -0.48
N TYR A 526 28.55 -33.31 0.36
CA TYR A 526 27.64 -32.16 0.34
C TYR A 526 27.47 -31.57 1.74
N THR A 527 27.25 -30.27 1.82
CA THR A 527 26.70 -29.66 3.03
C THR A 527 25.17 -29.68 2.96
N VAL A 528 24.51 -29.84 4.11
CA VAL A 528 23.03 -29.83 4.16
C VAL A 528 22.47 -28.47 3.74
N GLU A 529 23.16 -27.38 4.09
CA GLU A 529 22.82 -26.02 3.67
C GLU A 529 22.82 -25.85 2.15
N GLN A 530 23.85 -26.38 1.47
CA GLN A 530 23.93 -26.33 0.02
C GLN A 530 22.72 -27.04 -0.61
N VAL A 531 22.39 -28.24 -0.13
CA VAL A 531 21.23 -28.98 -0.64
C VAL A 531 19.92 -28.27 -0.30
N ALA A 532 19.83 -27.59 0.84
CA ALA A 532 18.68 -26.78 1.21
C ALA A 532 18.46 -25.61 0.24
N GLN A 533 19.52 -24.94 -0.20
CA GLN A 533 19.44 -23.89 -1.21
C GLN A 533 19.08 -24.46 -2.59
N ASP A 534 19.72 -25.57 -2.97
CA ASP A 534 19.56 -26.16 -4.29
C ASP A 534 18.16 -26.75 -4.54
N ILE A 535 17.47 -27.22 -3.48
CA ILE A 535 16.16 -27.87 -3.63
C ILE A 535 14.99 -26.88 -3.83
N VAL A 536 15.14 -25.64 -3.34
CA VAL A 536 14.07 -24.62 -3.35
C VAL A 536 13.61 -24.21 -4.76
N PRO A 537 14.48 -24.06 -5.76
CA PRO A 537 14.05 -23.87 -7.15
C PRO A 537 13.16 -24.99 -7.69
N TYR A 538 13.36 -26.25 -7.27
CA TYR A 538 12.53 -27.38 -7.68
C TYR A 538 11.18 -27.36 -6.98
N PHE A 539 11.15 -26.92 -5.71
CA PHE A 539 9.89 -26.63 -5.02
C PHE A 539 9.10 -25.57 -5.80
N ASN A 540 9.74 -24.48 -6.21
CA ASN A 540 9.07 -23.38 -6.91
C ASN A 540 8.52 -23.76 -8.29
N ARG A 541 9.19 -24.69 -9.00
CA ARG A 541 8.71 -25.22 -10.28
C ARG A 541 7.37 -25.95 -10.14
N ILE A 542 7.15 -26.59 -8.99
CA ILE A 542 5.95 -27.39 -8.71
C ILE A 542 4.88 -26.54 -8.02
N PHE A 543 5.31 -25.65 -7.13
CA PHE A 543 4.47 -24.73 -6.38
C PHE A 543 4.91 -23.29 -6.72
N PRO A 544 4.22 -22.60 -7.64
CA PRO A 544 4.66 -21.29 -8.14
C PRO A 544 4.42 -20.20 -7.08
N TYR A 545 5.45 -19.99 -6.25
CA TYR A 545 5.52 -18.96 -5.21
C TYR A 545 6.57 -17.90 -5.58
N GLU A 546 6.37 -16.68 -5.10
CA GLU A 546 7.41 -15.67 -5.04
C GLU A 546 8.27 -15.92 -3.81
N ILE A 547 9.48 -16.44 -4.02
CA ILE A 547 10.34 -16.91 -2.94
C ILE A 547 11.19 -15.77 -2.39
N THR A 548 11.10 -15.56 -1.08
CA THR A 548 11.97 -14.64 -0.33
C THR A 548 12.78 -15.44 0.68
N TRP A 549 14.11 -15.36 0.62
CA TRP A 549 14.97 -15.92 1.65
C TRP A 549 15.08 -14.96 2.82
N ILE A 550 14.77 -15.44 4.02
CA ILE A 550 14.88 -14.68 5.26
C ILE A 550 15.84 -15.37 6.22
N THR A 551 16.53 -14.58 7.02
CA THR A 551 17.39 -15.07 8.11
C THR A 551 16.55 -15.65 9.25
N GLU A 552 17.15 -16.50 10.09
CA GLU A 552 16.49 -16.96 11.31
C GLU A 552 16.05 -15.79 12.20
N LYS A 553 16.89 -14.74 12.29
CA LYS A 553 16.58 -13.52 13.03
C LYS A 553 15.39 -12.79 12.42
N GLU A 554 15.28 -12.65 11.10
CA GLU A 554 14.11 -12.05 10.43
C GLU A 554 12.86 -12.93 10.57
N ALA A 555 13.02 -14.24 10.59
CA ALA A 555 11.93 -15.19 10.84
C ALA A 555 11.46 -15.19 12.31
N LEU A 556 12.30 -14.73 13.24
CA LEU A 556 11.98 -14.47 14.66
C LEU A 556 11.50 -13.03 14.90
N LEU A 557 12.02 -12.06 14.13
CA LEU A 557 11.71 -10.63 14.15
C LEU A 557 10.48 -10.28 13.30
N ARG A 558 9.91 -11.22 12.55
CA ARG A 558 8.53 -11.09 12.09
C ARG A 558 7.67 -11.06 13.33
N LEU A 559 7.46 -9.82 13.77
CA LEU A 559 7.14 -9.41 15.13
C LEU A 559 5.94 -10.17 15.71
N PRO A 560 5.87 -10.25 17.05
CA PRO A 560 4.67 -10.68 17.75
C PRO A 560 3.47 -9.91 17.21
N MET A 561 2.45 -10.69 16.90
CA MET A 561 1.30 -10.24 16.16
C MET A 561 0.50 -9.25 16.99
N ILE A 562 0.53 -7.98 16.60
CA ILE A 562 -0.46 -7.00 17.01
C ILE A 562 -1.82 -7.60 16.66
N LYS A 563 -2.65 -7.88 17.67
CA LYS A 563 -3.99 -8.43 17.43
C LYS A 563 -4.86 -7.28 16.96
N GLN A 564 -5.01 -7.16 15.64
CA GLN A 564 -5.68 -6.03 14.99
C GLN A 564 -7.03 -5.69 15.61
N GLN A 565 -7.89 -6.69 15.84
CA GLN A 565 -9.20 -6.45 16.42
C GLN A 565 -9.09 -5.91 17.86
N ARG A 566 -8.14 -6.40 18.66
CA ARG A 566 -7.98 -5.98 20.05
C ARG A 566 -7.52 -4.52 20.17
N VAL A 567 -6.59 -4.08 19.32
CA VAL A 567 -6.15 -2.67 19.33
C VAL A 567 -7.23 -1.73 18.81
N ILE A 568 -8.00 -2.16 17.82
CA ILE A 568 -9.16 -1.40 17.33
C ILE A 568 -10.21 -1.31 18.43
N ASP A 569 -10.58 -2.43 19.07
CA ASP A 569 -11.57 -2.43 20.16
C ASP A 569 -11.13 -1.55 21.33
N GLN A 570 -9.85 -1.62 21.71
CA GLN A 570 -9.25 -0.76 22.73
C GLN A 570 -9.36 0.73 22.35
N PHE A 571 -9.05 1.08 21.10
CA PHE A 571 -9.18 2.44 20.61
C PHE A 571 -10.64 2.92 20.66
N MET A 572 -11.57 2.11 20.16
CA MET A 572 -13.00 2.40 20.16
C MET A 572 -13.55 2.59 21.58
N GLU A 573 -13.05 1.84 22.56
CA GLU A 573 -13.39 2.01 23.98
C GLU A 573 -12.85 3.34 24.53
N LEU A 574 -11.57 3.65 24.30
CA LEU A 574 -10.92 4.85 24.81
C LEU A 574 -11.59 6.14 24.31
N VAL A 575 -11.94 6.21 23.01
CA VAL A 575 -12.57 7.41 22.46
C VAL A 575 -13.98 7.67 23.00
N GLN A 576 -14.69 6.62 23.45
CA GLN A 576 -16.01 6.76 24.10
C GLN A 576 -15.93 7.28 25.55
N ILE A 577 -14.73 7.34 26.14
CA ILE A 577 -14.54 7.92 27.47
C ILE A 577 -14.27 9.42 27.32
N ASP A 578 -15.24 10.23 27.73
CA ASP A 578 -15.13 11.69 27.68
C ASP A 578 -13.87 12.18 28.42
N SER A 579 -13.05 12.94 27.71
CA SER A 579 -11.80 13.51 28.22
C SER A 579 -11.48 14.82 27.54
N GLU A 580 -12.48 15.70 27.37
CA GLU A 580 -12.19 17.07 26.94
C GLU A 580 -11.18 17.71 27.91
N THR A 581 -10.23 18.48 27.37
CA THR A 581 -9.20 19.18 28.14
C THR A 581 -9.82 19.90 29.34
N THR A 582 -9.18 19.79 30.52
CA THR A 582 -9.65 20.14 31.88
C THR A 582 -10.58 19.12 32.58
N HIS A 583 -11.08 18.09 31.90
CA HIS A 583 -12.00 17.07 32.43
C HIS A 583 -11.45 15.64 32.34
N GLU A 584 -10.17 15.45 32.69
CA GLU A 584 -9.44 14.19 32.52
C GLU A 584 -9.68 13.15 33.64
N GLN A 585 -10.49 13.47 34.67
CA GLN A 585 -10.66 12.63 35.87
C GLN A 585 -11.00 11.17 35.53
N ASN A 586 -11.94 11.00 34.59
CA ASN A 586 -12.49 9.69 34.25
C ASN A 586 -11.52 8.85 33.43
N ILE A 587 -10.91 9.44 32.39
CA ILE A 587 -9.94 8.73 31.57
C ILE A 587 -8.68 8.39 32.38
N SER A 588 -8.17 9.31 33.21
CA SER A 588 -7.03 9.05 34.10
C SER A 588 -7.29 7.83 34.99
N LYS A 589 -8.48 7.74 35.59
CA LYS A 589 -8.87 6.57 36.39
C LYS A 589 -8.84 5.28 35.58
N VAL A 590 -9.43 5.26 34.39
CA VAL A 590 -9.46 4.06 33.52
C VAL A 590 -8.05 3.63 33.11
N LEU A 591 -7.21 4.58 32.69
CA LEU A 591 -5.83 4.30 32.28
C LEU A 591 -5.01 3.71 33.43
N LYS A 592 -5.11 4.28 34.65
CA LYS A 592 -4.45 3.73 35.84
C LYS A 592 -4.86 2.29 36.10
N GLU A 593 -6.15 2.00 36.03
CA GLU A 593 -6.67 0.64 36.22
C GLU A 593 -6.16 -0.33 35.13
N GLN A 594 -6.20 0.08 33.86
CA GLN A 594 -5.77 -0.77 32.74
C GLN A 594 -4.26 -1.04 32.76
N PHE A 595 -3.40 -0.04 33.01
CA PHE A 595 -1.95 -0.25 33.13
C PHE A 595 -1.60 -1.11 34.35
N THR A 596 -2.28 -0.92 35.48
CA THR A 596 -2.08 -1.76 36.68
C THR A 596 -2.46 -3.22 36.40
N GLN A 597 -3.52 -3.47 35.63
CA GLN A 597 -3.93 -4.83 35.23
C GLN A 597 -2.91 -5.53 34.34
N LEU A 598 -2.12 -4.78 33.57
CA LEU A 598 -0.97 -5.30 32.81
C LEU A 598 0.26 -5.56 33.68
N GLY A 599 0.18 -5.28 34.99
CA GLY A 599 1.27 -5.51 35.95
C GLY A 599 2.32 -4.40 36.01
N LEU A 600 2.04 -3.23 35.42
CA LEU A 600 2.97 -2.09 35.42
C LEU A 600 2.78 -1.21 36.66
N SER A 601 3.85 -0.53 37.07
CA SER A 601 3.82 0.40 38.21
C SER A 601 3.32 1.77 37.77
N VAL A 602 2.24 2.27 38.37
CA VAL A 602 1.61 3.53 37.96
C VAL A 602 1.76 4.58 39.05
N TYR A 603 2.35 5.72 38.69
CA TYR A 603 2.48 6.92 39.51
C TYR A 603 1.68 8.07 38.88
N GLU A 604 0.87 8.76 39.68
CA GLU A 604 0.22 10.01 39.27
C GLU A 604 0.85 11.17 40.05
N ASP A 605 1.28 12.21 39.34
CA ASP A 605 1.93 13.36 39.96
C ASP A 605 0.94 14.32 40.65
N ASP A 606 1.47 15.32 41.37
CA ASP A 606 0.67 16.28 42.14
C ASP A 606 0.27 17.54 41.35
N THR A 607 0.31 17.49 40.01
CA THR A 607 0.20 18.71 39.18
C THR A 607 -1.23 19.22 39.01
N MET A 608 -2.24 18.42 39.37
CA MET A 608 -3.67 18.79 39.27
C MET A 608 -3.98 20.17 39.87
N GLU A 609 -3.45 20.49 41.05
CA GLU A 609 -3.67 21.80 41.69
C GLU A 609 -2.96 22.95 40.96
N LYS A 610 -1.81 22.68 40.32
CA LYS A 610 -0.99 23.67 39.60
C LYS A 610 -1.58 23.99 38.23
N THR A 611 -2.09 22.97 37.54
CA THR A 611 -2.65 23.08 36.19
C THR A 611 -4.11 23.51 36.22
N GLY A 612 -4.85 23.16 37.27
CA GLY A 612 -6.31 23.31 37.31
C GLY A 612 -7.06 22.31 36.43
N HIS A 613 -6.35 21.29 35.92
CA HIS A 613 -6.92 20.20 35.12
C HIS A 613 -7.53 19.12 36.02
N GLY A 614 -8.20 18.15 35.40
CA GLY A 614 -8.96 17.15 36.11
C GLY A 614 -8.16 16.04 36.77
N ALA A 615 -6.90 15.86 36.39
CA ALA A 615 -6.02 14.84 36.93
C ALA A 615 -4.57 15.32 36.95
N GLY A 616 -3.68 14.56 37.60
CA GLY A 616 -2.23 14.69 37.42
C GLY A 616 -1.76 13.94 36.17
N ASN A 617 -0.51 14.14 35.78
CA ASN A 617 0.11 13.31 34.74
C ASN A 617 0.37 11.90 35.27
N LEU A 618 0.30 10.90 34.40
CA LEU A 618 0.64 9.52 34.74
C LEU A 618 2.04 9.17 34.24
N VAL A 619 2.87 8.63 35.13
CA VAL A 619 4.15 8.01 34.81
C VAL A 619 4.03 6.52 35.13
N ILE A 620 4.00 5.70 34.08
CA ILE A 620 3.90 4.25 34.19
C ILE A 620 5.26 3.64 33.93
N THR A 621 5.81 2.89 34.87
CA THR A 621 7.10 2.21 34.73
C THR A 621 6.92 0.73 34.49
N TRP A 622 7.55 0.24 33.42
CA TRP A 622 7.71 -1.17 33.10
C TRP A 622 9.18 -1.54 33.27
N GLU A 623 9.46 -2.33 34.31
CA GLU A 623 10.81 -2.78 34.65
C GLU A 623 11.39 -3.70 33.57
N ALA A 624 12.72 -3.68 33.40
CA ALA A 624 13.40 -4.48 32.39
C ALA A 624 13.23 -5.99 32.63
N GLU A 625 13.10 -6.76 31.54
CA GLU A 625 13.07 -8.22 31.55
C GLU A 625 13.90 -8.76 30.37
N GLY A 626 15.01 -9.45 30.64
CA GLY A 626 15.84 -10.07 29.60
C GLY A 626 16.70 -9.10 28.77
N ALA A 627 16.67 -7.81 29.09
CA ALA A 627 17.56 -6.79 28.51
C ALA A 627 17.86 -5.65 29.52
N GLU A 628 18.32 -6.00 30.73
CA GLU A 628 18.56 -5.06 31.83
C GLU A 628 19.65 -4.01 31.54
N GLU A 629 20.56 -4.30 30.60
CA GLU A 629 21.63 -3.40 30.16
C GLU A 629 21.19 -2.41 29.06
N ALA A 630 19.96 -2.53 28.54
CA ALA A 630 19.46 -1.62 27.52
C ALA A 630 19.21 -0.22 28.10
N ALA A 631 19.36 0.82 27.26
CA ALA A 631 19.06 2.19 27.67
C ALA A 631 17.56 2.33 28.05
N PRO A 632 17.22 2.93 29.20
CA PRO A 632 15.84 3.22 29.54
C PRO A 632 15.25 4.21 28.55
N ILE A 633 14.07 3.91 28.01
CA ILE A 633 13.36 4.78 27.05
C ILE A 633 11.99 5.15 27.58
N PHE A 634 11.36 6.19 27.02
CA PHE A 634 9.95 6.46 27.28
C PHE A 634 9.13 6.68 26.00
N PHE A 635 7.84 6.43 26.11
CA PHE A 635 6.82 6.86 25.16
C PHE A 635 5.87 7.84 25.83
N THR A 636 5.34 8.79 25.09
CA THR A 636 4.35 9.75 25.62
C THR A 636 3.20 9.99 24.67
N CYS A 637 2.02 10.14 25.29
CA CYS A 637 0.75 10.49 24.68
C CYS A 637 0.00 11.43 25.63
N HIS A 638 -1.00 12.15 25.15
CA HIS A 638 -1.90 12.91 26.02
C HIS A 638 -3.29 12.26 26.12
N MET A 639 -3.91 12.35 27.30
CA MET A 639 -5.23 11.73 27.54
C MET A 639 -6.41 12.67 27.25
N ASP A 640 -6.15 13.97 27.19
CA ASP A 640 -7.17 14.97 26.88
C ASP A 640 -7.42 15.13 25.38
N THR A 641 -8.57 15.71 25.05
CA THR A 641 -9.03 15.97 23.68
C THR A 641 -9.65 17.37 23.59
N VAL A 642 -9.76 17.94 22.39
CA VAL A 642 -10.46 19.23 22.19
C VAL A 642 -11.99 19.10 22.21
N THR A 643 -12.68 20.24 22.34
CA THR A 643 -14.14 20.31 22.15
C THR A 643 -14.52 20.31 20.67
N PRO A 644 -15.63 19.68 20.23
CA PRO A 644 -16.59 18.90 21.02
C PRO A 644 -16.23 17.39 21.09
N GLY A 645 -15.76 16.92 22.25
CA GLY A 645 -15.27 15.56 22.51
C GLY A 645 -16.11 14.76 23.51
N GLN A 646 -17.31 15.22 23.88
CA GLN A 646 -18.24 14.51 24.77
C GLN A 646 -19.22 13.61 24.00
N GLY A 647 -19.37 12.37 24.44
CA GLY A 647 -20.32 11.40 23.90
C GLY A 647 -19.96 10.91 22.50
N ILE A 648 -18.66 10.76 22.21
CA ILE A 648 -18.14 10.32 20.92
C ILE A 648 -18.71 8.94 20.57
N LYS A 649 -19.22 8.80 19.34
CA LYS A 649 -19.71 7.54 18.79
C LYS A 649 -18.84 7.13 17.61
N PRO A 650 -17.81 6.31 17.84
CA PRO A 650 -16.93 5.91 16.77
C PRO A 650 -17.56 4.79 15.92
N GLU A 651 -17.31 4.81 14.61
CA GLU A 651 -17.73 3.77 13.67
C GLU A 651 -16.57 3.42 12.73
N LEU A 652 -16.31 2.12 12.56
CA LEU A 652 -15.40 1.60 11.55
C LEU A 652 -16.18 1.41 10.24
N GLY A 653 -15.85 2.21 9.24
CA GLY A 653 -16.42 2.10 7.90
C GLY A 653 -15.87 0.91 7.11
N GLU A 654 -16.63 0.45 6.12
CA GLU A 654 -16.19 -0.61 5.18
C GLU A 654 -14.93 -0.22 4.37
N ASP A 655 -14.60 1.08 4.33
CA ASP A 655 -13.41 1.62 3.69
C ASP A 655 -12.16 1.61 4.59
N GLY A 656 -12.25 1.03 5.79
CA GLY A 656 -11.15 0.86 6.73
C GLY A 656 -10.84 2.07 7.60
N TRP A 657 -11.66 3.13 7.51
CA TRP A 657 -11.51 4.34 8.30
C TRP A 657 -12.44 4.32 9.52
N ILE A 658 -11.91 4.75 10.66
CA ILE A 658 -12.67 5.02 11.87
C ILE A 658 -13.02 6.50 11.90
N ARG A 659 -14.28 6.82 12.19
CA ARG A 659 -14.84 8.19 12.21
C ARG A 659 -15.80 8.35 13.37
N SER A 660 -16.04 9.59 13.80
CA SER A 660 -17.19 9.90 14.65
C SER A 660 -18.50 9.92 13.83
N ASP A 661 -19.65 10.07 14.51
CA ASP A 661 -20.95 10.26 13.86
C ASP A 661 -21.14 11.66 13.23
N GLY A 662 -20.07 12.48 13.20
CA GLY A 662 -20.04 13.83 12.65
C GLY A 662 -20.54 14.92 13.59
N THR A 663 -21.04 14.57 14.78
CA THR A 663 -21.47 15.55 15.81
C THR A 663 -20.36 15.94 16.78
N THR A 664 -19.35 15.08 16.93
CA THR A 664 -18.17 15.26 17.78
C THR A 664 -16.89 15.14 16.96
N ILE A 665 -15.75 15.48 17.56
CA ILE A 665 -14.44 14.95 17.11
C ILE A 665 -14.39 13.42 17.27
N LEU A 666 -13.33 12.77 16.81
CA LEU A 666 -13.09 11.34 17.04
C LEU A 666 -12.21 11.11 18.28
N GLY A 667 -11.26 12.00 18.58
CA GLY A 667 -10.27 11.79 19.64
C GLY A 667 -9.23 10.73 19.28
N ALA A 668 -8.94 10.55 17.98
CA ALA A 668 -7.77 9.80 17.54
C ALA A 668 -6.49 10.47 18.03
N ASP A 669 -6.49 11.80 18.03
CA ASP A 669 -5.55 12.68 18.70
C ASP A 669 -5.91 12.80 20.21
N ASP A 670 -5.23 12.15 21.15
CA ASP A 670 -4.10 11.20 20.98
C ASP A 670 -4.38 9.79 21.57
N LYS A 671 -5.66 9.39 21.56
CA LYS A 671 -6.03 8.05 22.07
C LYS A 671 -5.58 6.92 21.14
N ALA A 672 -5.25 7.22 19.89
CA ALA A 672 -4.64 6.24 18.98
C ALA A 672 -3.24 5.84 19.46
N GLY A 673 -2.42 6.80 19.91
CA GLY A 673 -1.14 6.53 20.55
C GLY A 673 -1.31 5.67 21.81
N ILE A 674 -2.23 6.03 22.70
CA ILE A 674 -2.52 5.26 23.92
C ILE A 674 -2.95 3.82 23.61
N ALA A 675 -3.84 3.62 22.63
CA ALA A 675 -4.28 2.29 22.21
C ALA A 675 -3.10 1.45 21.68
N ALA A 676 -2.21 2.06 20.89
CA ALA A 676 -1.02 1.41 20.37
C ALA A 676 -0.04 0.98 21.48
N LEU A 677 0.13 1.81 22.52
CA LEU A 677 0.95 1.46 23.69
C LEU A 677 0.41 0.23 24.43
N PHE A 678 -0.90 0.17 24.70
CA PHE A 678 -1.51 -0.98 25.34
C PHE A 678 -1.31 -2.28 24.56
N GLU A 679 -1.50 -2.23 23.24
CA GLU A 679 -1.31 -3.41 22.40
C GLU A 679 0.15 -3.83 22.30
N ALA A 680 1.08 -2.87 22.21
CA ALA A 680 2.52 -3.16 22.19
C ALA A 680 2.96 -3.88 23.48
N ILE A 681 2.50 -3.41 24.65
CA ILE A 681 2.78 -4.06 25.95
C ILE A 681 2.25 -5.50 25.93
N ARG A 682 0.99 -5.71 25.55
CA ARG A 682 0.38 -7.05 25.49
C ARG A 682 1.13 -7.96 24.52
N ALA A 683 1.49 -7.47 23.34
CA ALA A 683 2.20 -8.25 22.34
C ALA A 683 3.58 -8.71 22.85
N ILE A 684 4.33 -7.85 23.53
CA ILE A 684 5.62 -8.20 24.14
C ILE A 684 5.43 -9.22 25.28
N GLN A 685 4.47 -9.00 26.19
CA GLN A 685 4.19 -9.90 27.31
C GLN A 685 3.72 -11.28 26.84
N GLU A 686 2.77 -11.35 25.90
CA GLU A 686 2.22 -12.61 25.39
C GLU A 686 3.27 -13.47 24.68
N ASN A 687 4.32 -12.84 24.14
CA ASN A 687 5.39 -13.50 23.40
C ASN A 687 6.69 -13.61 24.22
N ASN A 688 6.70 -13.18 25.48
CA ASN A 688 7.86 -13.17 26.37
C ASN A 688 9.11 -12.55 25.73
N LEU A 689 8.94 -11.42 25.04
CA LEU A 689 10.07 -10.76 24.37
C LEU A 689 10.92 -9.97 25.35
N PRO A 690 12.25 -9.99 25.22
CA PRO A 690 13.13 -9.22 26.07
C PRO A 690 12.92 -7.71 25.82
N HIS A 691 12.97 -6.92 26.89
CA HIS A 691 12.90 -5.47 26.81
C HIS A 691 13.67 -4.80 27.95
N GLY A 692 14.17 -3.59 27.70
CA GLY A 692 14.75 -2.73 28.73
C GLY A 692 13.69 -2.11 29.63
N LYS A 693 14.13 -1.22 30.53
CA LYS A 693 13.21 -0.39 31.32
C LYS A 693 12.50 0.61 30.39
N ILE A 694 11.18 0.67 30.48
CA ILE A 694 10.36 1.56 29.66
C ILE A 694 9.45 2.39 30.57
N GLN A 695 9.34 3.68 30.30
CA GLN A 695 8.30 4.52 30.89
C GLN A 695 7.23 4.89 29.85
N PHE A 696 5.97 4.89 30.26
CA PHE A 696 4.87 5.46 29.48
C PHE A 696 4.37 6.68 30.23
N VAL A 697 4.46 7.85 29.60
CA VAL A 697 4.13 9.14 30.21
C VAL A 697 2.85 9.65 29.56
N ILE A 698 1.75 9.61 30.31
CA ILE A 698 0.45 10.07 29.82
C ILE A 698 0.13 11.43 30.45
N THR A 699 0.14 12.47 29.64
CA THR A 699 -0.02 13.86 30.09
C THR A 699 -1.49 14.30 30.09
N VAL A 700 -1.75 15.38 30.83
CA VAL A 700 -3.02 16.13 30.79
C VAL A 700 -2.80 17.50 30.15
N GLY A 701 -3.83 18.07 29.54
CA GLY A 701 -3.82 19.46 29.10
C GLY A 701 -2.80 19.79 28.00
N GLU A 702 -2.50 18.84 27.11
CA GLU A 702 -1.69 19.12 25.92
C GLU A 702 -2.39 20.21 25.09
N GLU A 703 -3.69 20.00 24.86
CA GLU A 703 -4.57 20.85 24.05
C GLU A 703 -4.81 22.23 24.68
N SER A 704 -4.47 22.38 25.96
CA SER A 704 -4.52 23.64 26.71
C SER A 704 -3.15 24.32 26.81
N GLY A 705 -2.22 23.99 25.91
CA GLY A 705 -0.89 24.62 25.83
C GLY A 705 0.18 23.88 26.62
N LEU A 706 0.16 22.54 26.55
CA LEU A 706 1.16 21.64 27.12
C LEU A 706 1.24 21.73 28.65
N VAL A 707 0.14 22.08 29.32
CA VAL A 707 0.21 22.50 30.72
C VAL A 707 0.54 21.36 31.68
N GLY A 708 0.14 20.13 31.38
CA GLY A 708 0.53 18.94 32.15
C GLY A 708 2.03 18.70 32.07
N ALA A 709 2.58 18.59 30.85
CA ALA A 709 4.02 18.42 30.67
C ALA A 709 4.83 19.58 31.28
N ARG A 710 4.38 20.83 31.13
CA ARG A 710 5.04 22.01 31.74
C ARG A 710 5.08 21.96 33.26
N ALA A 711 4.06 21.40 33.90
CA ALA A 711 3.96 21.31 35.35
C ALA A 711 4.70 20.09 35.93
N MET A 712 5.05 19.12 35.08
CA MET A 712 5.70 17.87 35.46
C MET A 712 7.10 18.11 36.08
N ASN A 713 7.46 17.27 37.05
CA ASN A 713 8.80 17.26 37.61
C ASN A 713 9.74 16.40 36.74
N PRO A 714 10.81 16.96 36.14
CA PRO A 714 11.70 16.20 35.25
C PRO A 714 12.35 14.97 35.90
N LYS A 715 12.46 14.94 37.23
CA LYS A 715 13.04 13.82 37.97
C LYS A 715 12.19 12.55 37.97
N ASP A 716 10.93 12.66 37.56
CA ASP A 716 10.03 11.52 37.50
C ASP A 716 10.28 10.69 36.21
N ILE A 717 11.05 11.24 35.26
CA ILE A 717 11.49 10.57 34.04
C ILE A 717 12.91 10.03 34.21
N GLU A 718 13.04 8.70 34.20
CA GLU A 718 14.31 7.95 34.28
C GLU A 718 14.90 7.65 32.91
N ALA A 719 14.13 7.85 31.83
CA ALA A 719 14.53 7.56 30.46
C ALA A 719 15.66 8.45 29.93
N GLU A 720 16.54 7.88 29.11
CA GLU A 720 17.63 8.60 28.43
C GLU A 720 17.15 9.35 27.19
N PHE A 721 16.11 8.85 26.52
CA PHE A 721 15.43 9.48 25.37
C PHE A 721 14.03 8.87 25.19
N GLY A 722 13.20 9.47 24.34
CA GLY A 722 11.86 8.93 24.09
C GLY A 722 11.16 9.39 22.83
N TYR A 723 9.91 8.96 22.73
CA TYR A 723 9.08 9.09 21.54
C TYR A 723 7.67 9.57 21.92
N ALA A 724 7.30 10.76 21.48
CA ALA A 724 5.89 11.15 21.47
C ALA A 724 5.18 10.42 20.32
N LEU A 725 3.97 9.92 20.55
CA LEU A 725 3.14 9.31 19.52
C LEU A 725 2.01 10.26 19.15
N ASP A 726 2.35 11.48 18.75
CA ASP A 726 1.40 12.60 18.69
C ASP A 726 1.74 13.52 17.49
N SER A 727 1.86 12.92 16.31
CA SER A 727 2.13 13.70 15.10
C SER A 727 1.21 13.36 13.95
N ASN A 728 0.85 14.41 13.21
CA ASN A 728 0.23 14.29 11.91
C ASN A 728 1.20 13.63 10.91
N GLY A 729 0.64 12.88 9.95
CA GLY A 729 1.38 12.27 8.87
C GLY A 729 1.24 10.76 8.83
N ALA A 730 1.80 10.14 7.80
CA ALA A 730 1.76 8.69 7.66
C ALA A 730 2.68 8.00 8.68
N VAL A 731 2.23 6.88 9.25
CA VAL A 731 3.03 6.05 10.14
C VAL A 731 4.34 5.65 9.46
N GLY A 732 5.45 5.81 10.19
CA GLY A 732 6.82 5.66 9.66
C GLY A 732 7.52 7.00 9.38
N THR A 733 6.80 8.12 9.47
CA THR A 733 7.41 9.46 9.44
C THR A 733 7.73 9.97 10.85
N ILE A 734 8.80 10.75 10.96
CA ILE A 734 9.36 11.23 12.24
C ILE A 734 9.46 12.77 12.20
N CYS A 735 8.77 13.42 13.12
CA CYS A 735 8.94 14.85 13.38
C CYS A 735 10.20 15.06 14.23
N VAL A 736 11.23 15.64 13.61
CA VAL A 736 12.55 15.84 14.22
C VAL A 736 12.78 17.28 14.68
N ALA A 737 11.87 18.20 14.37
CA ALA A 737 11.97 19.58 14.81
C ALA A 737 10.59 20.21 15.04
N ALA A 738 10.47 21.05 16.06
CA ALA A 738 9.26 21.82 16.34
C ALA A 738 9.60 23.20 16.92
N PRO A 739 8.77 24.22 16.69
CA PRO A 739 9.09 25.58 17.07
C PRO A 739 8.89 25.85 18.56
N ALA A 740 9.72 26.74 19.09
CA ALA A 740 9.39 27.49 20.29
C ALA A 740 8.19 28.38 20.03
N ARG A 741 7.36 28.64 21.05
CA ARG A 741 6.28 29.62 20.98
C ARG A 741 6.42 30.64 22.10
N ALA A 742 6.38 31.91 21.73
CA ALA A 742 6.27 33.03 22.65
C ALA A 742 4.87 33.61 22.61
N GLU A 743 4.26 33.81 23.76
CA GLU A 743 3.04 34.60 23.94
C GLU A 743 3.42 36.02 24.33
N ILE A 744 2.75 37.01 23.74
CA ILE A 744 3.09 38.42 23.86
C ILE A 744 1.83 39.23 24.14
N GLN A 745 1.82 39.96 25.25
CA GLN A 745 0.77 40.90 25.61
C GLN A 745 1.31 42.34 25.55
N MET A 746 0.59 43.20 24.84
CA MET A 746 0.96 44.60 24.68
C MET A 746 -0.21 45.51 25.10
N ASN A 747 0.00 46.30 26.15
CA ASN A 747 -0.95 47.29 26.64
C ASN A 747 -0.44 48.69 26.30
N ILE A 748 -1.19 49.43 25.48
CA ILE A 748 -0.83 50.76 25.01
C ILE A 748 -1.74 51.78 25.66
N TYR A 749 -1.14 52.79 26.29
CA TYR A 749 -1.85 53.85 26.98
C TYR A 749 -1.62 55.19 26.26
N GLY A 750 -2.72 55.76 25.78
CA GLY A 750 -2.80 57.08 25.17
C GLY A 750 -3.26 58.14 26.17
N LYS A 751 -4.03 59.11 25.66
CA LYS A 751 -4.60 60.19 26.47
C LYS A 751 -5.98 60.56 25.91
N SER A 752 -7.00 60.56 26.77
CA SER A 752 -8.37 60.85 26.36
C SER A 752 -8.61 62.35 26.15
N ALA A 753 -9.47 62.65 25.18
CA ALA A 753 -9.96 63.98 24.82
C ALA A 753 -11.31 63.85 24.09
N HIS A 754 -12.04 64.96 23.92
CA HIS A 754 -13.30 64.92 23.17
C HIS A 754 -13.00 64.95 21.66
N ALA A 755 -13.36 63.89 20.95
CA ALA A 755 -12.94 63.66 19.56
C ALA A 755 -13.40 64.77 18.58
N GLY A 756 -14.55 65.39 18.82
CA GLY A 756 -15.09 66.47 17.99
C GLY A 756 -14.75 67.89 18.44
N VAL A 757 -14.03 68.07 19.55
CA VAL A 757 -13.78 69.42 20.14
C VAL A 757 -12.29 69.72 20.17
N ASN A 758 -11.48 68.83 20.76
CA ASN A 758 -10.05 69.05 20.98
C ASN A 758 -9.23 67.75 20.85
N PRO A 759 -9.30 67.03 19.72
CA PRO A 759 -8.54 65.80 19.53
C PRO A 759 -7.02 65.99 19.67
N GLU A 760 -6.50 67.19 19.41
CA GLU A 760 -5.09 67.57 19.55
C GLU A 760 -4.57 67.53 21.00
N ASP A 761 -5.45 67.60 22.00
CA ASP A 761 -5.08 67.47 23.41
C ASP A 761 -4.95 66.00 23.85
N GLY A 762 -5.43 65.07 23.01
CA GLY A 762 -5.43 63.63 23.24
C GLY A 762 -4.36 62.89 22.46
N ILE A 763 -4.19 61.60 22.77
CA ILE A 763 -3.30 60.66 22.08
C ILE A 763 -4.10 59.38 21.86
N SER A 764 -4.43 59.07 20.61
CA SER A 764 -5.22 57.88 20.29
C SER A 764 -4.38 56.61 20.40
N ALA A 765 -4.63 55.79 21.42
CA ALA A 765 -4.00 54.48 21.59
C ALA A 765 -4.25 53.57 20.37
N ILE A 766 -5.43 53.62 19.75
CA ILE A 766 -5.75 52.89 18.50
C ILE A 766 -4.82 53.30 17.36
N GLN A 767 -4.58 54.60 17.15
CA GLN A 767 -3.69 55.06 16.09
C GLN A 767 -2.23 54.66 16.36
N VAL A 768 -1.79 54.72 17.62
CA VAL A 768 -0.43 54.30 18.00
C VAL A 768 -0.26 52.80 17.78
N ALA A 769 -1.22 51.99 18.24
CA ALA A 769 -1.26 50.55 18.06
C ALA A 769 -1.22 50.14 16.59
N ALA A 770 -2.07 50.74 15.76
CA ALA A 770 -2.11 50.46 14.32
C ALA A 770 -0.77 50.79 13.63
N LYS A 771 -0.13 51.90 14.02
CA LYS A 771 1.19 52.28 13.50
C LYS A 771 2.32 51.38 13.99
N ALA A 772 2.22 50.88 15.22
CA ALA A 772 3.19 49.94 15.77
C ALA A 772 3.12 48.61 15.02
N ILE A 773 1.91 48.06 14.85
CA ILE A 773 1.68 46.83 14.08
C ILE A 773 2.17 46.98 12.64
N ALA A 774 1.90 48.12 11.99
CA ALA A 774 2.37 48.39 10.63
C ALA A 774 3.91 48.47 10.51
N ALA A 775 4.62 48.68 11.61
CA ALA A 775 6.08 48.69 11.66
C ALA A 775 6.69 47.32 12.06
N MET A 776 5.87 46.37 12.51
CA MET A 776 6.33 45.03 12.90
C MET A 776 6.46 44.12 11.68
N LYS A 777 7.40 43.17 11.75
CA LYS A 777 7.43 42.01 10.84
C LYS A 777 6.46 40.96 11.37
N LEU A 778 5.43 40.63 10.60
CA LEU A 778 4.34 39.73 10.97
C LEU A 778 4.03 38.78 9.80
N GLY A 779 3.32 37.70 10.09
CA GLY A 779 3.06 36.60 9.16
C GLY A 779 4.25 35.64 9.08
N ARG A 780 4.55 35.17 7.88
CA ARG A 780 5.74 34.37 7.57
C ARG A 780 6.95 35.32 7.47
N ILE A 781 7.90 35.19 8.41
CA ILE A 781 9.07 36.07 8.50
C ILE A 781 10.23 35.48 7.69
N ASP A 782 10.48 34.19 7.87
CA ASP A 782 11.38 33.36 7.07
C ASP A 782 10.88 31.91 7.07
N ASP A 783 11.61 30.99 6.45
CA ASP A 783 11.21 29.57 6.33
C ASP A 783 10.98 28.88 7.69
N GLU A 784 11.52 29.44 8.77
CA GLU A 784 11.57 28.83 10.11
C GLU A 784 10.74 29.60 11.14
N THR A 785 10.38 30.87 10.86
CA THR A 785 9.86 31.83 11.85
C THR A 785 8.54 32.45 11.40
N THR A 786 7.59 32.58 12.33
CA THR A 786 6.32 33.27 12.13
C THR A 786 5.96 34.16 13.32
N ALA A 787 5.14 35.19 13.10
CA ALA A 787 4.55 35.98 14.17
C ALA A 787 3.14 36.45 13.79
N ASN A 788 2.24 36.53 14.76
CA ASN A 788 0.84 36.88 14.51
C ASN A 788 0.28 37.82 15.59
N ILE A 789 -0.64 38.70 15.21
CA ILE A 789 -1.47 39.46 16.15
C ILE A 789 -2.81 38.72 16.27
N GLY A 790 -3.04 38.08 17.41
CA GLY A 790 -4.22 37.25 17.65
C GLY A 790 -5.45 38.07 18.07
N LYS A 791 -5.28 39.09 18.91
CA LYS A 791 -6.37 39.96 19.36
C LYS A 791 -5.95 41.42 19.39
N PHE A 792 -6.89 42.31 19.07
CA PHE A 792 -6.74 43.75 19.19
C PHE A 792 -8.06 44.32 19.75
N GLN A 793 -8.01 44.96 20.91
CA GLN A 793 -9.20 45.54 21.54
C GLN A 793 -8.88 46.89 22.19
N GLY A 794 -9.74 47.88 21.98
CA GLY A 794 -9.65 49.17 22.66
C GLY A 794 -10.72 50.17 22.24
N GLY A 795 -10.95 51.17 23.08
CA GLY A 795 -11.96 52.21 22.88
C GLY A 795 -13.26 51.96 23.65
N SER A 796 -13.89 53.06 24.10
CA SER A 796 -15.12 53.03 24.92
C SER A 796 -16.31 53.69 24.21
N ALA A 797 -16.10 54.80 23.51
CA ALA A 797 -17.14 55.54 22.80
C ALA A 797 -16.56 56.30 21.59
N LEU A 798 -17.40 56.55 20.57
CA LEU A 798 -16.99 57.21 19.32
C LEU A 798 -16.55 58.67 19.50
N ASN A 799 -17.11 59.37 20.50
CA ASN A 799 -16.82 60.78 20.77
C ASN A 799 -15.63 60.98 21.74
N VAL A 800 -14.91 59.91 22.10
CA VAL A 800 -13.76 59.94 23.00
C VAL A 800 -12.52 59.47 22.25
N VAL A 801 -11.44 60.25 22.31
CA VAL A 801 -10.12 59.78 21.85
C VAL A 801 -9.71 58.59 22.72
N CYS A 802 -9.63 57.40 22.14
CA CYS A 802 -9.30 56.17 22.84
C CYS A 802 -7.91 56.27 23.51
N ASP A 803 -7.85 56.01 24.81
CA ASP A 803 -6.66 56.09 25.64
C ASP A 803 -6.12 54.73 26.09
N PHE A 804 -6.74 53.62 25.70
CA PHE A 804 -6.27 52.28 26.02
C PHE A 804 -6.53 51.27 24.89
N VAL A 805 -5.51 50.50 24.53
CA VAL A 805 -5.59 49.34 23.64
C VAL A 805 -4.82 48.17 24.25
N GLN A 806 -5.40 46.99 24.21
CA GLN A 806 -4.76 45.71 24.51
C GLN A 806 -4.59 44.91 23.21
N ILE A 807 -3.41 44.31 23.05
CA ILE A 807 -3.06 43.41 21.96
C ILE A 807 -2.52 42.11 22.56
N GLU A 808 -2.99 40.99 22.04
CA GLU A 808 -2.42 39.66 22.29
C GLU A 808 -1.83 39.14 20.97
N ALA A 809 -0.58 38.68 21.02
CA ALA A 809 0.21 38.28 19.88
C ALA A 809 1.04 37.04 20.19
N GLU A 810 1.56 36.38 19.15
CA GLU A 810 2.47 35.25 19.29
C GLU A 810 3.64 35.34 18.30
N ALA A 811 4.74 34.67 18.64
CA ALA A 811 5.86 34.41 17.74
C ALA A 811 6.30 32.95 17.86
N ARG A 812 6.67 32.34 16.73
CA ARG A 812 7.13 30.95 16.67
C ARG A 812 8.40 30.83 15.85
N SER A 813 9.31 29.95 16.26
CA SER A 813 10.48 29.59 15.45
C SER A 813 11.04 28.22 15.82
N ILE A 814 11.42 27.41 14.82
CA ILE A 814 12.19 26.17 15.05
C ILE A 814 13.63 26.42 15.51
N VAL A 815 14.08 27.67 15.46
CA VAL A 815 15.36 28.13 16.00
C VAL A 815 15.11 29.04 17.21
N GLN A 816 15.65 28.66 18.37
CA GLN A 816 15.44 29.36 19.65
C GLN A 816 15.87 30.84 19.58
N GLU A 817 17.04 31.14 19.03
CA GLU A 817 17.50 32.54 18.97
C GLU A 817 16.63 33.41 18.05
N LYS A 818 15.97 32.81 17.05
CA LYS A 818 15.10 33.54 16.11
C LYS A 818 13.77 33.95 16.74
N VAL A 819 13.17 33.12 17.61
CA VAL A 819 11.96 33.55 18.33
C VAL A 819 12.27 34.70 19.28
N GLU A 820 13.41 34.65 19.98
CA GLU A 820 13.86 35.71 20.88
C GLU A 820 14.12 37.01 20.12
N LEU A 821 14.80 36.92 18.97
CA LEU A 821 15.02 38.06 18.09
C LEU A 821 13.70 38.66 17.59
N GLN A 822 12.73 37.83 17.21
CA GLN A 822 11.43 38.28 16.73
C GLN A 822 10.64 38.99 17.84
N VAL A 823 10.61 38.45 19.05
CA VAL A 823 9.98 39.09 20.22
C VAL A 823 10.64 40.44 20.51
N ALA A 824 11.98 40.52 20.44
CA ALA A 824 12.72 41.76 20.62
C ALA A 824 12.37 42.81 19.55
N GLN A 825 12.26 42.41 18.28
CA GLN A 825 11.88 43.31 17.19
C GLN A 825 10.43 43.82 17.34
N MET A 826 9.50 42.98 17.80
CA MET A 826 8.12 43.40 18.10
C MET A 826 8.09 44.40 19.26
N ARG A 827 8.86 44.17 20.33
CA ARG A 827 9.01 45.11 21.45
C ARG A 827 9.58 46.45 20.98
N GLU A 828 10.65 46.43 20.21
CA GLU A 828 11.32 47.66 19.72
C GLU A 828 10.39 48.49 18.83
N ALA A 829 9.67 47.86 17.89
CA ALA A 829 8.73 48.54 17.01
C ALA A 829 7.61 49.23 17.80
N LEU A 830 7.10 48.56 18.84
CA LEU A 830 6.08 49.08 19.72
C LEU A 830 6.57 50.25 20.56
N GLU A 831 7.67 50.07 21.31
CA GLU A 831 8.23 51.08 22.21
C GLU A 831 8.67 52.33 21.43
N THR A 832 9.26 52.16 20.24
CA THR A 832 9.65 53.26 19.35
C THR A 832 8.43 54.04 18.89
N THR A 833 7.35 53.35 18.51
CA THR A 833 6.11 53.99 18.06
C THR A 833 5.44 54.75 19.21
N CYS A 834 5.33 54.15 20.39
CA CYS A 834 4.76 54.81 21.57
C CYS A 834 5.54 56.08 21.93
N ARG A 835 6.88 56.00 21.96
CA ARG A 835 7.76 57.17 22.21
C ARG A 835 7.55 58.28 21.16
N LYS A 836 7.43 57.92 19.88
CA LYS A 836 7.24 58.88 18.78
C LYS A 836 5.92 59.66 18.91
N TYR A 837 4.87 59.04 19.42
CA TYR A 837 3.53 59.63 19.53
C TYR A 837 3.14 60.07 20.95
N GLY A 838 4.06 59.97 21.92
CA GLY A 838 3.83 60.38 23.30
C GLY A 838 2.93 59.44 24.12
N ALA A 839 2.72 58.21 23.66
CA ALA A 839 2.02 57.16 24.39
C ALA A 839 2.97 56.38 25.30
N THR A 840 2.43 55.68 26.29
CA THR A 840 3.18 54.72 27.12
C THR A 840 2.75 53.30 26.83
N VAL A 841 3.55 52.33 27.25
CA VAL A 841 3.34 50.93 26.93
C VAL A 841 3.80 50.01 28.06
N GLU A 842 3.08 48.92 28.21
CA GLU A 842 3.51 47.73 28.95
C GLU A 842 3.59 46.56 27.97
N PHE A 843 4.76 45.92 27.91
CA PHE A 843 5.02 44.76 27.06
C PHE A 843 5.42 43.58 27.94
N ARG A 844 4.61 42.51 27.91
CA ARG A 844 4.89 41.24 28.58
C ARG A 844 5.07 40.16 27.53
N SER A 845 6.04 39.29 27.74
CA SER A 845 6.27 38.14 26.86
C SER A 845 6.76 36.96 27.66
N GLU A 846 6.28 35.77 27.32
CA GLU A 846 6.69 34.50 27.93
C GLU A 846 6.92 33.47 26.82
N ILE A 847 8.03 32.74 26.87
CA ILE A 847 8.26 31.57 26.02
C ILE A 847 7.58 30.40 26.72
N LEU A 848 6.50 29.89 26.12
CA LEU A 848 5.68 28.82 26.71
C LEU A 848 6.39 27.47 26.67
N TYR A 849 7.09 27.21 25.56
CA TYR A 849 7.87 25.99 25.33
C TYR A 849 9.04 26.26 24.38
N PRO A 850 10.18 25.55 24.55
CA PRO A 850 11.38 25.75 23.74
C PRO A 850 11.26 25.08 22.37
N ALA A 851 12.15 25.47 21.46
CA ALA A 851 12.33 24.80 20.18
C ALA A 851 13.19 23.54 20.38
N PHE A 852 12.98 22.53 19.54
CA PHE A 852 13.93 21.43 19.41
C PHE A 852 14.21 21.13 17.94
N GLY A 853 15.36 20.53 17.68
CA GLY A 853 15.77 20.12 16.35
C GLY A 853 16.81 19.01 16.42
N PHE A 854 16.51 17.90 15.75
CA PHE A 854 17.39 16.75 15.59
C PHE A 854 17.74 16.53 14.12
N HIS A 855 18.88 15.89 13.92
CA HIS A 855 19.35 15.42 12.63
C HIS A 855 19.38 13.90 12.59
N ASP A 856 19.41 13.32 11.39
CA ASP A 856 19.45 11.87 11.14
C ASP A 856 20.63 11.14 11.81
N GLU A 857 21.63 11.86 12.31
CA GLU A 857 22.78 11.31 13.04
C GLU A 857 22.52 11.09 14.55
N HIS A 858 21.45 11.66 15.11
CA HIS A 858 21.14 11.52 16.54
C HIS A 858 20.56 10.13 16.83
N GLU A 859 20.97 9.52 17.94
CA GLU A 859 20.60 8.14 18.29
C GLU A 859 19.09 7.93 18.36
N VAL A 860 18.35 8.86 18.97
CA VAL A 860 16.87 8.80 19.05
C VAL A 860 16.22 8.76 17.66
N VAL A 861 16.81 9.44 16.66
CA VAL A 861 16.31 9.41 15.27
C VAL A 861 16.72 8.10 14.59
N GLN A 862 17.99 7.69 14.74
CA GLN A 862 18.49 6.48 14.09
C GLN A 862 17.80 5.22 14.58
N LEU A 863 17.54 5.11 15.88
CA LEU A 863 16.85 3.97 16.47
C LEU A 863 15.42 3.87 15.92
N ALA A 864 14.66 4.97 15.92
CA ALA A 864 13.35 5.00 15.28
C ALA A 864 13.42 4.63 13.79
N GLN A 865 14.40 5.15 13.04
CA GLN A 865 14.57 4.81 11.63
C GLN A 865 14.89 3.32 11.41
N ARG A 866 15.73 2.70 12.24
CA ARG A 866 16.04 1.26 12.17
C ARG A 866 14.78 0.43 12.44
N ALA A 867 14.04 0.78 13.50
CA ALA A 867 12.78 0.12 13.86
C ALA A 867 11.70 0.25 12.78
N ILE A 868 11.55 1.43 12.18
CA ILE A 868 10.56 1.64 11.10
C ILE A 868 10.96 0.89 9.83
N ARG A 869 12.26 0.88 9.46
CA ARG A 869 12.75 0.14 8.28
C ARG A 869 12.63 -1.37 8.44
N SER A 870 12.78 -1.92 9.65
CA SER A 870 12.62 -3.36 9.88
C SER A 870 11.18 -3.84 9.63
N LEU A 871 10.20 -2.92 9.67
CA LEU A 871 8.81 -3.17 9.30
C LEU A 871 8.51 -3.03 7.80
N GLY A 872 9.51 -2.67 6.98
CA GLY A 872 9.31 -2.37 5.56
C GLY A 872 8.59 -1.05 5.30
N LEU A 873 8.47 -0.17 6.31
CA LEU A 873 7.87 1.15 6.17
C LEU A 873 8.88 2.17 5.64
N GLU A 874 8.41 3.16 4.88
CA GLU A 874 9.25 4.23 4.38
C GLU A 874 9.57 5.24 5.48
N THR A 875 10.85 5.45 5.79
CA THR A 875 11.28 6.45 6.76
C THR A 875 11.41 7.83 6.12
N ARG A 876 10.73 8.84 6.68
CA ARG A 876 10.96 10.26 6.33
C ARG A 876 11.00 11.13 7.58
N THR A 877 11.82 12.18 7.55
CA THR A 877 11.90 13.17 8.63
C THR A 877 11.28 14.50 8.18
N PHE A 878 10.64 15.22 9.11
CA PHE A 878 10.06 16.54 8.83
C PHE A 878 10.10 17.46 10.07
N ALA A 879 9.80 18.75 9.86
CA ALA A 879 9.65 19.74 10.92
C ALA A 879 8.18 20.14 11.07
N SER A 880 7.68 20.15 12.30
CA SER A 880 6.34 20.63 12.65
C SER A 880 6.28 22.16 12.69
N GLY A 881 5.09 22.72 12.48
CA GLY A 881 4.78 24.13 12.71
C GLY A 881 4.16 24.43 14.08
N GLY A 882 3.81 23.40 14.85
CA GLY A 882 3.24 23.47 16.20
C GLY A 882 4.17 22.78 17.21
N GLY A 883 4.01 23.12 18.49
CA GLY A 883 4.68 22.39 19.57
C GLY A 883 3.75 21.33 20.14
N SER A 884 4.34 20.26 20.67
CA SER A 884 3.66 19.22 21.46
C SER A 884 4.44 18.95 22.75
N ASP A 885 4.01 18.00 23.57
CA ASP A 885 4.74 17.65 24.81
C ASP A 885 6.21 17.28 24.58
N ALA A 886 6.56 16.80 23.38
CA ALA A 886 7.95 16.60 22.96
C ALA A 886 8.82 17.86 23.15
N ASN A 887 8.27 19.07 22.93
CA ASN A 887 8.98 20.33 23.17
C ASN A 887 9.36 20.50 24.65
N ILE A 888 8.48 20.10 25.56
CA ILE A 888 8.72 20.22 27.00
C ILE A 888 9.77 19.21 27.46
N PHE A 889 9.67 17.95 27.03
CA PHE A 889 10.66 16.92 27.37
C PHE A 889 12.05 17.25 26.83
N ASN A 890 12.16 17.81 25.63
CA ASN A 890 13.42 18.34 25.12
C ASN A 890 13.94 19.52 25.96
N GLY A 891 13.05 20.37 26.48
CA GLY A 891 13.37 21.42 27.45
C GLY A 891 13.92 20.89 28.78
N PHE A 892 13.59 19.65 29.15
CA PHE A 892 14.17 18.93 30.29
C PHE A 892 15.54 18.29 29.97
N ASN A 893 16.04 18.47 28.75
CA ASN A 893 17.23 17.80 28.20
C ASN A 893 17.06 16.28 28.05
N ILE A 894 15.84 15.81 27.79
CA ILE A 894 15.55 14.41 27.45
C ILE A 894 15.22 14.37 25.95
N PRO A 895 16.15 13.90 25.10
CA PRO A 895 15.95 13.87 23.65
C PRO A 895 14.66 13.15 23.27
N THR A 896 13.74 13.87 22.64
CA THR A 896 12.41 13.33 22.32
C THR A 896 12.03 13.72 20.89
N VAL A 897 11.73 12.73 20.06
CA VAL A 897 11.16 12.96 18.71
C VAL A 897 9.69 12.60 18.73
N ASN A 898 8.93 13.13 17.76
CA ASN A 898 7.50 12.87 17.69
C ASN A 898 7.19 12.00 16.46
N LEU A 899 6.48 10.89 16.64
CA LEU A 899 6.21 9.88 15.63
C LEU A 899 4.81 10.11 15.05
N ALA A 900 4.70 9.99 13.73
CA ALA A 900 3.42 10.16 13.08
C ALA A 900 2.47 8.98 13.32
N VAL A 901 1.21 9.30 13.61
CA VAL A 901 0.17 8.37 14.08
C VAL A 901 -0.79 7.95 12.96
N GLY A 902 -0.95 8.78 11.92
CA GLY A 902 -1.89 8.52 10.82
C GLY A 902 -3.28 9.12 11.00
N TYR A 903 -3.55 9.88 12.07
CA TYR A 903 -4.79 10.64 12.19
C TYR A 903 -4.86 11.77 11.14
N GLU A 904 -6.07 12.10 10.71
CA GLU A 904 -6.36 13.16 9.74
C GLU A 904 -7.53 14.03 10.24
N ASP A 905 -7.57 15.28 9.78
CA ASP A 905 -8.63 16.24 10.08
C ASP A 905 -8.88 16.46 11.60
N ILE A 906 -7.82 16.33 12.40
CA ILE A 906 -7.82 16.53 13.87
C ILE A 906 -8.42 17.89 14.26
N HIS A 907 -8.98 17.95 15.46
CA HIS A 907 -9.70 19.11 16.01
C HIS A 907 -10.94 19.53 15.23
N THR A 908 -11.48 18.64 14.40
CA THR A 908 -12.73 18.86 13.66
C THR A 908 -13.66 17.67 13.79
N THR A 909 -14.95 17.86 13.53
CA THR A 909 -15.91 16.74 13.51
C THR A 909 -15.76 15.81 12.29
N LYS A 910 -14.74 16.05 11.45
CA LYS A 910 -14.35 15.18 10.34
C LYS A 910 -13.12 14.32 10.66
N GLU A 911 -12.58 14.46 11.87
CA GLU A 911 -11.44 13.70 12.33
C GLU A 911 -11.64 12.21 12.07
N ARG A 912 -10.58 11.58 11.57
CA ARG A 912 -10.59 10.17 11.16
C ARG A 912 -9.20 9.56 11.23
N ILE A 913 -9.13 8.24 11.36
CA ILE A 913 -7.89 7.48 11.31
C ILE A 913 -8.14 6.13 10.62
N ARG A 914 -7.17 5.61 9.86
CA ARG A 914 -7.28 4.24 9.34
C ARG A 914 -7.04 3.25 10.45
N ALA A 915 -7.87 2.21 10.53
CA ALA A 915 -7.66 1.11 11.47
C ALA A 915 -6.26 0.47 11.29
N GLU A 916 -5.80 0.38 10.05
CA GLU A 916 -4.47 -0.12 9.69
C GLU A 916 -3.32 0.73 10.27
N ASP A 917 -3.51 2.05 10.40
CA ASP A 917 -2.46 2.94 10.91
C ASP A 917 -2.26 2.78 12.42
N ILE A 918 -3.34 2.52 13.18
CA ILE A 918 -3.24 2.18 14.62
C ILE A 918 -2.45 0.86 14.80
N VAL A 919 -2.71 -0.13 13.94
CA VAL A 919 -1.99 -1.42 13.94
C VAL A 919 -0.50 -1.19 13.64
N LYS A 920 -0.18 -0.43 12.58
CA LYS A 920 1.20 -0.09 12.24
C LYS A 920 1.90 0.68 13.35
N LEU A 921 1.21 1.61 14.01
CA LEU A 921 1.77 2.37 15.12
C LEU A 921 2.16 1.44 16.28
N ALA A 922 1.30 0.48 16.64
CA ALA A 922 1.62 -0.53 17.65
C ALA A 922 2.84 -1.38 17.21
N GLN A 923 2.94 -1.75 15.94
CA GLN A 923 4.13 -2.45 15.39
C GLN A 923 5.40 -1.60 15.52
N VAL A 924 5.32 -0.30 15.23
CA VAL A 924 6.45 0.64 15.38
C VAL A 924 6.89 0.73 16.84
N VAL A 925 5.96 0.81 17.80
CA VAL A 925 6.28 0.82 19.24
C VAL A 925 7.01 -0.46 19.64
N VAL A 926 6.51 -1.64 19.24
CA VAL A 926 7.19 -2.92 19.51
C VAL A 926 8.58 -2.96 18.87
N ALA A 927 8.70 -2.53 17.61
CA ALA A 927 9.97 -2.51 16.89
C ALA A 927 11.00 -1.60 17.58
N ILE A 928 10.60 -0.42 18.05
CA ILE A 928 11.47 0.49 18.81
C ILE A 928 11.94 -0.17 20.11
N ILE A 929 11.04 -0.82 20.84
CA ILE A 929 11.39 -1.54 22.08
C ILE A 929 12.41 -2.65 21.81
N GLN A 930 12.19 -3.46 20.76
CA GLN A 930 13.08 -4.56 20.39
C GLN A 930 14.44 -4.08 19.87
N GLU A 931 14.47 -3.03 19.04
CA GLU A 931 15.73 -2.42 18.58
C GLU A 931 16.53 -1.81 19.75
N THR A 932 15.84 -1.23 20.73
CA THR A 932 16.47 -0.72 21.96
C THR A 932 17.04 -1.87 22.78
N ALA A 933 16.29 -2.96 22.98
CA ALA A 933 16.74 -4.14 23.72
C ALA A 933 17.96 -4.81 23.07
N ALA A 934 18.06 -4.79 21.74
CA ALA A 934 19.19 -5.33 20.98
C ALA A 934 20.44 -4.45 21.03
N SER A 935 20.28 -3.15 21.29
CA SER A 935 21.35 -2.17 21.35
C SER A 935 22.02 -2.22 22.73
N LYS A 936 23.15 -2.91 22.85
CA LYS A 936 23.93 -2.92 24.09
C LYS A 936 24.48 -1.53 24.39
N LYS A 937 24.40 -1.11 25.66
CA LYS A 937 25.08 0.08 26.18
C LYS A 937 26.59 0.06 25.96
#